data_AF-A0A4Q8UAD7-F1
#
_entry.id   AF-A0A4Q8UAD7-F1
#
_cell.length_a   1.000
_cell.length_b   1.000
_cell.length_c   1.000
_cell.angle_alpha   90.00
_cell.angle_beta   90.00
_cell.angle_gamma   90.00
#
_symmetry.space_group_name_H-M   'P 1'
#
loop_
_entity.id
_entity.type
_entity.pdbx_description
1 polymer ?
#
loop_
_entity_poly.entity_id
_entity_poly.type
_entity_poly.pdbx_seq_one_letter_code
_entity_poly.pdbx_strand_id
1 'polypeptide(L)'
;MTASQPLSVKQNLTIRLLRVLRYNKARIERALTLLPDAQKPLFHVLPFLVHINHENLPGFVPLPESGEPIPFGISNYSFRVDVEHALMQCFPTQSELFKDIRQIWPRQRAVESLVLMGSIGTIAQTDHSDFDYWVCVDGKQFSDESLNLLQQKLTAIESWAEANFGIEVHFFLSDIEKVKRNDFGVAEGESAGSAQALFLKAEFYTTNIVVAGKAPFWWLTPEKTNEKQYTAIYNSLEKGGSPDIDWFMDLGNLERLDASELFGAAIWQLGKAMDSPFKSVLKMAKLEVYLANIKHGQPLCNVLKKHVHRGAEAPGRVADIDPYALMFDELIAHYKNFGQPEDILILQQCLYLKSDCKLSQPLSDGESANFKRKILASYAKRWGWNRKSLHHLDNQQEWSFHEKVQLSTRIHRFLLKCYRRISKELGQHQQVMDEKDMTVLGRRLSTFYSKKPHKVEFLRRAFEESLYCEKITVAMKQLKNGTEVWSAYADDLLSKSGIIDESQKITQASDAVSLMVWCVSSKIIDVDSKVYLDYNYGEISELDLNDLLKHLCKYFPPVKVSSLPRNDLLAPERIAACLSIVNFPTLRQKPTVENISVLYTTSWGETFLKHGNDVLDDLWYELREVTPLPKCYVMVPRGNQQSRIIGEFLEANDIDFEVLY
;
A
#
# COMPACT_ATOMS: atom_id res chain seq x y z
N MET A 1 -44.12 12.11 -35.96
CA MET A 1 -43.10 11.97 -34.90
C MET A 1 -43.76 12.34 -33.58
N THR A 2 -44.21 11.36 -32.81
CA THR A 2 -44.79 11.58 -31.48
C THR A 2 -43.65 11.91 -30.51
N ALA A 3 -43.63 13.14 -30.01
CA ALA A 3 -42.69 13.54 -28.96
C ALA A 3 -42.89 12.64 -27.73
N SER A 4 -41.83 12.00 -27.25
CA SER A 4 -41.87 11.18 -26.04
C SER A 4 -42.28 12.04 -24.84
N GLN A 5 -43.36 11.67 -24.15
CA GLN A 5 -43.75 12.32 -22.90
C GLN A 5 -42.58 12.26 -21.88
N PRO A 6 -42.32 13.33 -21.11
CA PRO A 6 -41.29 13.33 -20.09
C PRO A 6 -41.64 12.33 -18.98
N LEU A 7 -40.69 11.47 -18.62
CA LEU A 7 -40.84 10.48 -17.55
C LEU A 7 -41.11 11.17 -16.19
N SER A 8 -41.95 10.56 -15.36
CA SER A 8 -42.15 11.03 -13.98
C SER A 8 -40.88 10.90 -13.14
N VAL A 9 -40.80 11.63 -12.02
CA VAL A 9 -39.65 11.53 -11.09
C VAL A 9 -39.48 10.09 -10.60
N LYS A 10 -40.57 9.43 -10.19
CA LYS A 10 -40.55 8.02 -9.75
C LYS A 10 -40.04 7.07 -10.84
N GLN A 11 -40.53 7.22 -12.09
CA GLN A 11 -40.05 6.41 -13.22
C GLN A 11 -38.54 6.59 -13.48
N ASN A 12 -38.04 7.82 -13.40
CA ASN A 12 -36.61 8.09 -13.56
C ASN A 12 -35.76 7.45 -12.44
N LEU A 13 -36.22 7.50 -11.20
CA LEU A 13 -35.52 6.88 -10.05
C LEU A 13 -35.48 5.35 -10.21
N THR A 14 -36.58 4.71 -10.64
CA THR A 14 -36.63 3.27 -10.90
C THR A 14 -35.67 2.86 -12.02
N ILE A 15 -35.61 3.61 -13.13
CA ILE A 15 -34.67 3.33 -14.23
C ILE A 15 -33.21 3.41 -13.76
N ARG A 16 -32.88 4.43 -12.95
CA ARG A 16 -31.54 4.56 -12.36
C ARG A 16 -31.21 3.39 -11.45
N LEU A 17 -32.14 3.01 -10.57
CA LEU A 17 -31.96 1.87 -9.68
C LEU A 17 -31.65 0.59 -10.47
N LEU A 18 -32.43 0.29 -11.51
CA LEU A 18 -32.19 -0.91 -12.34
C LEU A 18 -30.81 -0.90 -13.03
N ARG A 19 -30.33 0.27 -13.46
CA ARG A 19 -28.98 0.42 -14.04
C ARG A 19 -27.90 0.21 -12.98
N VAL A 20 -28.08 0.77 -11.78
CA VAL A 20 -27.15 0.62 -10.64
C VAL A 20 -27.10 -0.83 -10.18
N LEU A 21 -28.23 -1.51 -10.03
CA LEU A 21 -28.27 -2.93 -9.63
C LEU A 21 -27.56 -3.83 -10.66
N ARG A 22 -27.75 -3.57 -11.96
CA ARG A 22 -27.01 -4.28 -13.02
C ARG A 22 -25.51 -4.03 -12.95
N TYR A 23 -25.10 -2.78 -12.72
CA TYR A 23 -23.69 -2.43 -12.57
C TYR A 23 -23.07 -3.11 -11.33
N ASN A 24 -23.76 -3.10 -10.18
CA ASN A 24 -23.31 -3.77 -8.97
C ASN A 24 -23.17 -5.28 -9.19
N LYS A 25 -24.17 -5.92 -9.81
CA LYS A 25 -24.12 -7.34 -10.17
C LYS A 25 -22.91 -7.65 -11.06
N ALA A 26 -22.68 -6.85 -12.11
CA ALA A 26 -21.53 -7.03 -12.98
C ALA A 26 -20.20 -6.87 -12.21
N ARG A 27 -20.10 -5.94 -11.27
CA ARG A 27 -18.91 -5.79 -10.40
C ARG A 27 -18.69 -7.00 -9.49
N ILE A 28 -19.74 -7.62 -8.95
CA ILE A 28 -19.66 -8.88 -8.18
C ILE A 28 -19.17 -10.02 -9.08
N GLU A 29 -19.76 -10.18 -10.27
CA GLU A 29 -19.35 -11.23 -11.21
C GLU A 29 -17.88 -11.08 -11.64
N ARG A 30 -17.43 -9.84 -11.85
CA ARG A 30 -16.03 -9.52 -12.14
C ARG A 30 -15.12 -9.85 -10.96
N ALA A 31 -15.53 -9.52 -9.73
CA ALA A 31 -14.77 -9.85 -8.53
C ALA A 31 -14.55 -11.36 -8.43
N LEU A 32 -15.62 -12.14 -8.53
CA LEU A 32 -15.58 -13.60 -8.53
C LEU A 32 -14.77 -14.18 -9.70
N THR A 33 -14.83 -13.57 -10.89
CA THR A 33 -14.05 -14.02 -12.06
C THR A 33 -12.55 -13.85 -11.85
N LEU A 34 -12.13 -12.84 -11.11
CA LEU A 34 -10.72 -12.52 -10.87
C LEU A 34 -10.16 -13.11 -9.58
N LEU A 35 -11.00 -13.67 -8.71
CA LEU A 35 -10.52 -14.37 -7.52
C LEU A 35 -9.95 -15.74 -7.89
N PRO A 36 -8.81 -16.14 -7.28
CA PRO A 36 -8.35 -17.53 -7.31
C PRO A 36 -9.46 -18.50 -6.87
N ASP A 37 -9.53 -19.68 -7.48
CA ASP A 37 -10.62 -20.65 -7.21
C ASP A 37 -10.75 -21.03 -5.73
N ALA A 38 -9.62 -21.18 -5.04
CA ALA A 38 -9.58 -21.48 -3.60
C ALA A 38 -10.21 -20.37 -2.74
N GLN A 39 -10.24 -19.13 -3.24
CA GLN A 39 -10.67 -17.94 -2.53
C GLN A 39 -12.11 -17.51 -2.89
N LYS A 40 -12.66 -17.97 -4.02
CA LYS A 40 -14.03 -17.64 -4.45
C LYS A 40 -15.11 -17.91 -3.40
N PRO A 41 -15.09 -19.03 -2.63
CA PRO A 41 -16.09 -19.26 -1.58
C PRO A 41 -16.12 -18.16 -0.53
N LEU A 42 -14.97 -17.54 -0.23
CA LEU A 42 -14.85 -16.52 0.80
C LEU A 42 -15.74 -15.31 0.53
N PHE A 43 -15.92 -14.93 -0.74
CA PHE A 43 -16.81 -13.82 -1.14
C PHE A 43 -18.26 -14.02 -0.65
N HIS A 44 -18.71 -15.28 -0.58
CA HIS A 44 -20.06 -15.62 -0.11
C HIS A 44 -20.10 -15.91 1.40
N VAL A 45 -19.03 -16.48 1.95
CA VAL A 45 -18.94 -16.87 3.37
C VAL A 45 -18.78 -15.66 4.30
N LEU A 46 -17.98 -14.65 3.93
CA LEU A 46 -17.76 -13.49 4.80
C LEU A 46 -19.07 -12.75 5.16
N PRO A 47 -19.97 -12.40 4.20
CA PRO A 47 -21.26 -11.82 4.54
C PRO A 47 -22.12 -12.70 5.44
N PHE A 48 -22.03 -14.03 5.27
CA PHE A 48 -22.77 -14.98 6.09
C PHE A 48 -22.29 -14.96 7.55
N LEU A 49 -20.97 -14.99 7.77
CA LEU A 49 -20.38 -14.92 9.11
C LEU A 49 -20.72 -13.61 9.83
N VAL A 50 -20.76 -12.48 9.11
CA VAL A 50 -21.27 -11.22 9.66
C VAL A 50 -22.76 -11.32 10.00
N HIS A 51 -23.54 -12.03 9.18
CA HIS A 51 -24.99 -12.19 9.35
C HIS A 51 -25.41 -13.01 10.56
N ILE A 52 -24.62 -13.98 11.02
CA ILE A 52 -25.02 -14.96 12.05
C ILE A 52 -24.04 -14.98 13.23
N ASN A 53 -24.47 -15.29 14.46
CA ASN A 53 -23.57 -15.48 15.61
C ASN A 53 -23.78 -16.89 16.17
N HIS A 54 -22.90 -17.84 15.85
CA HIS A 54 -23.08 -19.25 16.19
C HIS A 54 -21.77 -19.90 16.63
N GLU A 55 -21.78 -20.63 17.75
CA GLU A 55 -20.59 -21.19 18.43
C GLU A 55 -19.68 -22.07 17.56
N ASN A 56 -20.25 -22.78 16.60
CA ASN A 56 -19.51 -23.67 15.69
C ASN A 56 -18.90 -22.95 14.47
N LEU A 57 -19.00 -21.61 14.40
CA LEU A 57 -18.55 -20.83 13.24
C LEU A 57 -17.63 -19.68 13.65
N PRO A 58 -16.69 -19.28 12.78
CA PRO A 58 -15.80 -18.15 13.02
C PRO A 58 -16.55 -16.85 13.32
N GLY A 59 -15.95 -16.01 14.18
CA GLY A 59 -16.57 -14.75 14.58
C GLY A 59 -17.61 -14.86 15.70
N PHE A 60 -17.80 -16.05 16.30
CA PHE A 60 -18.68 -16.19 17.44
C PHE A 60 -18.18 -15.37 18.63
N VAL A 61 -19.08 -14.57 19.21
CA VAL A 61 -18.86 -13.89 20.48
C VAL A 61 -19.96 -14.34 21.44
N PRO A 62 -19.61 -14.94 22.60
CA PRO A 62 -20.59 -15.34 23.61
C PRO A 62 -21.25 -14.12 24.24
N LEU A 63 -22.41 -14.32 24.88
CA LEU A 63 -23.04 -13.26 25.64
C LEU A 63 -22.13 -12.86 26.83
N PRO A 64 -21.73 -11.59 26.96
CA PRO A 64 -20.91 -11.13 28.06
C PRO A 64 -21.68 -11.15 29.39
N GLU A 65 -20.95 -11.10 30.51
CA GLU A 65 -21.54 -11.06 31.86
C GLU A 65 -22.45 -9.84 32.09
N SER A 66 -22.20 -8.73 31.37
CA SER A 66 -23.04 -7.54 31.37
C SER A 66 -24.46 -7.81 30.85
N GLY A 67 -24.66 -8.89 30.10
CA GLY A 67 -25.91 -9.24 29.44
C GLY A 67 -26.17 -8.44 28.15
N GLU A 68 -25.25 -7.57 27.73
CA GLU A 68 -25.37 -6.79 26.50
C GLU A 68 -25.31 -7.73 25.27
N PRO A 69 -26.36 -7.78 24.42
CA PRO A 69 -26.38 -8.66 23.27
C PRO A 69 -25.47 -8.13 22.15
N ILE A 70 -24.68 -9.00 21.54
CA ILE A 70 -23.92 -8.65 20.34
C ILE A 70 -24.88 -8.23 19.19
N PRO A 71 -24.62 -7.11 18.49
CA PRO A 71 -25.31 -6.76 17.26
C PRO A 71 -24.88 -7.67 16.10
N PHE A 72 -25.84 -8.27 15.37
CA PHE A 72 -25.56 -9.02 14.13
C PHE A 72 -26.77 -9.04 13.19
N GLY A 73 -26.59 -9.61 12.00
CA GLY A 73 -27.63 -9.71 10.98
C GLY A 73 -27.65 -8.50 10.05
N ILE A 74 -27.46 -8.79 8.77
CA ILE A 74 -27.45 -7.80 7.68
C ILE A 74 -28.86 -7.62 7.11
N SER A 75 -29.34 -6.38 7.03
CA SER A 75 -30.60 -5.98 6.36
C SER A 75 -30.67 -6.60 4.96
N ASN A 76 -31.86 -7.00 4.50
CA ASN A 76 -32.12 -7.52 3.16
C ASN A 76 -31.19 -8.66 2.68
N TYR A 77 -30.48 -9.34 3.58
CA TYR A 77 -29.65 -10.49 3.23
C TYR A 77 -30.50 -11.74 3.06
N SER A 78 -30.12 -12.58 2.11
CA SER A 78 -30.86 -13.79 1.75
C SER A 78 -29.90 -14.96 1.63
N PHE A 79 -30.29 -16.11 2.16
CA PHE A 79 -29.58 -17.36 1.97
C PHE A 79 -29.83 -17.88 0.55
N ARG A 80 -28.80 -17.83 -0.30
CA ARG A 80 -28.86 -18.22 -1.71
C ARG A 80 -28.03 -19.50 -1.93
N VAL A 81 -28.26 -20.18 -3.06
CA VAL A 81 -27.61 -21.46 -3.39
C VAL A 81 -26.08 -21.35 -3.48
N ASP A 82 -25.57 -20.22 -4.00
CA ASP A 82 -24.14 -19.92 -4.03
C ASP A 82 -23.53 -19.80 -2.61
N VAL A 83 -24.27 -19.20 -1.67
CA VAL A 83 -23.88 -19.13 -0.26
C VAL A 83 -23.86 -20.52 0.37
N GLU A 84 -24.90 -21.32 0.15
CA GLU A 84 -24.98 -22.69 0.67
C GLU A 84 -23.82 -23.55 0.16
N HIS A 85 -23.53 -23.52 -1.14
CA HIS A 85 -22.40 -24.25 -1.72
C HIS A 85 -21.05 -23.81 -1.14
N ALA A 86 -20.84 -22.50 -1.00
CA ALA A 86 -19.61 -21.97 -0.42
C ALA A 86 -19.44 -22.38 1.05
N LEU A 87 -20.52 -22.38 1.84
CA LEU A 87 -20.50 -22.84 3.23
C LEU A 87 -20.23 -24.33 3.34
N MET A 88 -20.84 -25.14 2.49
CA MET A 88 -20.57 -26.59 2.46
C MET A 88 -19.11 -26.91 2.10
N GLN A 89 -18.46 -26.07 1.30
CA GLN A 89 -17.05 -26.21 0.98
C GLN A 89 -16.14 -25.78 2.15
N CYS A 90 -16.44 -24.66 2.81
CA CYS A 90 -15.61 -24.13 3.89
C CYS A 90 -15.84 -24.83 5.25
N PHE A 91 -17.04 -25.35 5.48
CA PHE A 91 -17.51 -25.89 6.76
C PHE A 91 -18.25 -27.23 6.59
N PRO A 92 -17.62 -28.26 5.98
CA PRO A 92 -18.29 -29.51 5.65
C PRO A 92 -18.84 -30.26 6.88
N THR A 93 -18.18 -30.11 8.04
CA THR A 93 -18.61 -30.73 9.30
C THR A 93 -19.84 -30.07 9.92
N GLN A 94 -20.19 -28.86 9.49
CA GLN A 94 -21.39 -28.12 9.92
C GLN A 94 -22.55 -28.24 8.93
N SER A 95 -22.51 -29.18 7.99
CA SER A 95 -23.53 -29.33 6.93
C SER A 95 -24.99 -29.39 7.41
N GLU A 96 -25.27 -30.07 8.53
CA GLU A 96 -26.61 -30.12 9.12
C GLU A 96 -27.13 -28.74 9.55
N LEU A 97 -26.23 -27.84 9.99
CA LEU A 97 -26.56 -26.48 10.37
C LEU A 97 -27.13 -25.68 9.19
N PHE A 98 -26.59 -25.92 7.98
CA PHE A 98 -26.98 -25.17 6.78
C PHE A 98 -28.27 -25.71 6.14
N LYS A 99 -28.63 -26.98 6.40
CA LYS A 99 -29.89 -27.57 5.94
C LYS A 99 -31.12 -26.93 6.59
N ASP A 100 -31.03 -26.54 7.86
CA ASP A 100 -32.08 -25.78 8.55
C ASP A 100 -31.58 -24.41 9.03
N ILE A 101 -31.21 -23.58 8.06
CA ILE A 101 -30.66 -22.25 8.30
C ILE A 101 -31.57 -21.33 9.14
N ARG A 102 -32.88 -21.61 9.19
CA ARG A 102 -33.85 -20.80 9.93
C ARG A 102 -33.58 -20.79 11.43
N GLN A 103 -32.94 -21.83 11.96
CA GLN A 103 -32.63 -21.93 13.39
C GLN A 103 -31.57 -20.91 13.83
N ILE A 104 -30.64 -20.58 12.93
CA ILE A 104 -29.54 -19.64 13.20
C ILE A 104 -29.74 -18.27 12.55
N TRP A 105 -30.84 -18.10 11.81
CA TRP A 105 -31.15 -16.84 11.15
C TRP A 105 -31.55 -15.79 12.20
N PRO A 106 -30.94 -14.59 12.18
CA PRO A 106 -31.26 -13.56 13.16
C PRO A 106 -32.73 -13.14 13.06
N ARG A 107 -33.30 -12.69 14.19
CA ARG A 107 -34.66 -12.11 14.23
C ARG A 107 -34.67 -10.61 13.93
N GLN A 108 -33.67 -9.88 14.41
CA GLN A 108 -33.46 -8.45 14.13
C GLN A 108 -32.24 -8.27 13.23
N ARG A 109 -32.11 -7.13 12.55
CA ARG A 109 -30.96 -6.82 11.70
C ARG A 109 -30.27 -5.59 12.24
N ALA A 110 -29.03 -5.74 12.68
CA ALA A 110 -28.24 -4.66 13.24
C ALA A 110 -27.35 -3.96 12.19
N VAL A 111 -26.96 -4.69 11.14
CA VAL A 111 -26.09 -4.18 10.07
C VAL A 111 -26.93 -3.76 8.88
N GLU A 112 -26.84 -2.49 8.50
CA GLU A 112 -27.64 -1.93 7.42
C GLU A 112 -27.12 -2.31 6.04
N SER A 113 -25.80 -2.35 5.90
CA SER A 113 -25.16 -2.85 4.68
C SER A 113 -23.75 -3.34 4.95
N LEU A 114 -23.35 -4.32 4.14
CA LEU A 114 -21.97 -4.74 4.00
C LEU A 114 -21.51 -4.39 2.58
N VAL A 115 -20.60 -3.43 2.50
CA VAL A 115 -20.16 -2.85 1.22
C VAL A 115 -18.67 -3.00 1.07
N LEU A 116 -18.24 -3.63 -0.02
CA LEU A 116 -16.84 -3.77 -0.36
C LEU A 116 -16.36 -2.57 -1.15
N MET A 117 -15.13 -2.10 -0.94
CA MET A 117 -14.52 -1.03 -1.72
C MET A 117 -13.09 -1.36 -2.17
N GLY A 118 -12.46 -0.44 -2.91
CA GLY A 118 -11.08 -0.59 -3.33
C GLY A 118 -10.93 -1.26 -4.70
N SER A 119 -9.97 -2.18 -4.81
CA SER A 119 -9.57 -2.73 -6.11
C SER A 119 -10.48 -3.87 -6.61
N ILE A 120 -11.23 -4.51 -5.72
CA ILE A 120 -12.06 -5.68 -6.03
C ILE A 120 -13.13 -5.36 -7.10
N GLY A 121 -13.30 -6.27 -8.05
CA GLY A 121 -14.20 -6.16 -9.19
C GLY A 121 -13.75 -5.14 -10.25
N THR A 122 -12.50 -4.68 -10.23
CA THR A 122 -11.94 -3.74 -11.21
C THR A 122 -10.74 -4.32 -11.96
N ILE A 123 -10.25 -3.62 -12.99
CA ILE A 123 -9.02 -4.01 -13.68
C ILE A 123 -7.78 -4.01 -12.76
N ALA A 124 -7.84 -3.32 -11.63
CA ALA A 124 -6.74 -3.23 -10.67
C ALA A 124 -6.77 -4.31 -9.57
N GLN A 125 -7.80 -5.17 -9.53
CA GLN A 125 -7.82 -6.34 -8.63
C GLN A 125 -6.68 -7.29 -9.01
N THR A 126 -5.98 -7.86 -8.04
CA THR A 126 -4.93 -8.88 -8.22
C THR A 126 -5.21 -10.04 -7.27
N ASP A 127 -4.45 -11.12 -7.39
CA ASP A 127 -4.59 -12.29 -6.49
C ASP A 127 -4.22 -11.94 -5.03
N HIS A 128 -3.45 -10.87 -4.84
CA HIS A 128 -3.07 -10.29 -3.55
C HIS A 128 -3.91 -9.07 -3.14
N SER A 129 -5.08 -8.86 -3.76
CA SER A 129 -5.96 -7.75 -3.37
C SER A 129 -6.64 -8.01 -2.02
N ASP A 130 -6.62 -7.00 -1.17
CA ASP A 130 -7.33 -6.89 0.10
C ASP A 130 -8.86 -6.80 -0.07
N PHE A 131 -9.59 -7.30 0.93
CA PHE A 131 -11.03 -7.09 1.07
C PHE A 131 -11.34 -6.01 2.12
N ASP A 132 -11.57 -4.78 1.67
CA ASP A 132 -11.96 -3.66 2.52
C ASP A 132 -13.50 -3.51 2.60
N TYR A 133 -14.11 -4.02 3.66
CA TYR A 133 -15.54 -3.93 3.91
C TYR A 133 -15.89 -2.76 4.81
N TRP A 134 -16.86 -1.94 4.40
CA TRP A 134 -17.60 -1.08 5.30
C TRP A 134 -18.79 -1.87 5.88
N VAL A 135 -18.81 -1.98 7.20
CA VAL A 135 -19.94 -2.53 7.97
C VAL A 135 -20.79 -1.34 8.42
N CYS A 136 -21.80 -1.01 7.62
CA CYS A 136 -22.63 0.17 7.86
C CYS A 136 -23.68 -0.12 8.93
N VAL A 137 -23.71 0.69 9.98
CA VAL A 137 -24.67 0.59 11.10
C VAL A 137 -25.31 1.94 11.40
N ASP A 138 -26.52 1.91 11.98
CA ASP A 138 -27.08 3.10 12.64
C ASP A 138 -26.54 3.15 14.07
N GLY A 139 -25.46 3.90 14.27
CA GLY A 139 -24.72 3.93 15.54
C GLY A 139 -25.57 4.37 16.74
N LYS A 140 -26.66 5.12 16.51
CA LYS A 140 -27.56 5.58 17.59
C LYS A 140 -28.38 4.44 18.22
N GLN A 141 -28.46 3.28 17.57
CA GLN A 141 -29.21 2.12 18.07
C GLN A 141 -28.40 1.24 19.03
N PHE A 142 -27.09 1.49 19.18
CA PHE A 142 -26.18 0.61 19.91
C PHE A 142 -25.39 1.38 20.97
N SER A 143 -25.09 0.70 22.08
CA SER A 143 -24.12 1.18 23.07
C SER A 143 -22.68 1.01 22.56
N ASP A 144 -21.73 1.71 23.18
CA ASP A 144 -20.29 1.53 22.87
C ASP A 144 -19.83 0.08 23.13
N GLU A 145 -20.39 -0.57 24.15
CA GLU A 145 -20.11 -1.98 24.46
C GLU A 145 -20.64 -2.90 23.35
N SER A 146 -21.88 -2.72 22.91
CA SER A 146 -22.46 -3.43 21.77
C SER A 146 -21.60 -3.30 20.50
N LEU A 147 -21.16 -2.08 20.17
CA LEU A 147 -20.30 -1.84 19.02
C LEU A 147 -18.92 -2.50 19.16
N ASN A 148 -18.36 -2.53 20.37
CA ASN A 148 -17.12 -3.24 20.66
C ASN A 148 -17.27 -4.76 20.49
N LEU A 149 -18.39 -5.36 20.93
CA LEU A 149 -18.68 -6.77 20.69
C LEU A 149 -18.77 -7.10 19.20
N LEU A 150 -19.43 -6.23 18.42
CA LEU A 150 -19.45 -6.36 16.96
C LEU A 150 -18.03 -6.27 16.38
N GLN A 151 -17.20 -5.32 16.83
CA GLN A 151 -15.81 -5.20 16.38
C GLN A 151 -14.99 -6.46 16.71
N GLN A 152 -15.13 -7.03 17.91
CA GLN A 152 -14.48 -8.29 18.29
C GLN A 152 -14.86 -9.43 17.36
N LYS A 153 -16.15 -9.55 17.03
CA LYS A 153 -16.63 -10.51 16.04
C LYS A 153 -15.98 -10.31 14.68
N LEU A 154 -15.95 -9.07 14.18
CA LEU A 154 -15.37 -8.75 12.88
C LEU A 154 -13.88 -9.12 12.85
N THR A 155 -13.10 -8.73 13.87
CA THR A 155 -11.67 -9.07 13.99
C THR A 155 -11.41 -10.58 14.10
N ALA A 156 -12.30 -11.34 14.74
CA ALA A 156 -12.22 -12.79 14.75
C ALA A 156 -12.47 -13.40 13.36
N ILE A 157 -13.35 -12.79 12.54
CA ILE A 157 -13.57 -13.21 11.14
C ILE A 157 -12.34 -12.88 10.27
N GLU A 158 -11.73 -11.70 10.45
CA GLU A 158 -10.49 -11.29 9.76
C GLU A 158 -9.37 -12.29 10.05
N SER A 159 -9.13 -12.59 11.33
CA SER A 159 -8.11 -13.54 11.77
C SER A 159 -8.33 -14.94 11.20
N TRP A 160 -9.59 -15.37 11.12
CA TRP A 160 -9.94 -16.66 10.51
C TRP A 160 -9.67 -16.66 9.00
N ALA A 161 -10.04 -15.60 8.28
CA ALA A 161 -9.83 -15.51 6.83
C ALA A 161 -8.33 -15.54 6.49
N GLU A 162 -7.51 -14.78 7.23
CA GLU A 162 -6.06 -14.76 7.09
C GLU A 162 -5.47 -16.17 7.36
N ALA A 163 -5.81 -16.78 8.50
CA ALA A 163 -5.25 -18.08 8.89
C ALA A 163 -5.63 -19.25 7.96
N ASN A 164 -6.80 -19.21 7.32
CA ASN A 164 -7.31 -20.34 6.52
C ASN A 164 -7.17 -20.13 5.01
N PHE A 165 -7.11 -18.88 4.54
CA PHE A 165 -7.06 -18.55 3.11
C PHE A 165 -5.85 -17.69 2.72
N GLY A 166 -5.09 -17.15 3.68
CA GLY A 166 -3.99 -16.23 3.42
C GLY A 166 -4.44 -14.96 2.71
N ILE A 167 -5.65 -14.48 3.03
CA ILE A 167 -6.24 -13.27 2.46
C ILE A 167 -6.45 -12.25 3.56
N GLU A 168 -5.91 -11.07 3.31
CA GLU A 168 -6.13 -9.89 4.13
C GLU A 168 -7.57 -9.36 3.95
N VAL A 169 -8.33 -9.40 5.03
CA VAL A 169 -9.70 -8.87 5.13
C VAL A 169 -9.73 -7.82 6.21
N HIS A 170 -10.36 -6.68 5.93
CA HIS A 170 -10.58 -5.60 6.88
C HIS A 170 -12.04 -5.20 6.92
N PHE A 171 -12.63 -5.17 8.10
CA PHE A 171 -13.97 -4.67 8.35
C PHE A 171 -13.91 -3.35 9.12
N PHE A 172 -14.28 -2.28 8.44
CA PHE A 172 -14.39 -0.94 8.98
C PHE A 172 -15.82 -0.68 9.46
N LEU A 173 -16.02 -0.68 10.77
CA LEU A 173 -17.29 -0.31 11.38
C LEU A 173 -17.63 1.17 11.05
N SER A 174 -18.71 1.38 10.30
CA SER A 174 -19.04 2.66 9.70
C SER A 174 -20.42 3.15 10.16
N ASP A 175 -20.45 4.13 11.06
CA ASP A 175 -21.70 4.78 11.48
C ASP A 175 -22.23 5.68 10.36
N ILE A 176 -23.41 5.36 9.86
CA ILE A 176 -24.08 6.06 8.74
C ILE A 176 -24.16 7.57 8.99
N GLU A 177 -24.47 8.00 10.22
CA GLU A 177 -24.67 9.42 10.53
C GLU A 177 -23.34 10.19 10.66
N LYS A 178 -22.26 9.51 11.06
CA LYS A 178 -20.91 10.08 11.02
C LYS A 178 -20.42 10.18 9.58
N VAL A 179 -20.53 9.09 8.80
CA VAL A 179 -20.17 9.07 7.38
C VAL A 179 -20.93 10.15 6.61
N LYS A 180 -22.24 10.31 6.84
CA LYS A 180 -23.06 11.37 6.22
C LYS A 180 -22.46 12.77 6.41
N ARG A 181 -21.91 13.04 7.60
CA ARG A 181 -21.24 14.30 7.96
C ARG A 181 -19.77 14.39 7.53
N ASN A 182 -19.25 13.38 6.83
CA ASN A 182 -17.84 13.21 6.49
C ASN A 182 -16.95 13.07 7.74
N ASP A 183 -17.49 12.48 8.81
CA ASP A 183 -16.73 12.14 10.00
C ASP A 183 -16.37 10.65 9.94
N PHE A 184 -15.08 10.36 9.77
CA PHE A 184 -14.52 9.00 9.73
C PHE A 184 -13.68 8.69 10.97
N GLY A 185 -13.71 9.57 11.98
CA GLY A 185 -12.87 9.45 13.17
C GLY A 185 -11.37 9.61 12.90
N VAL A 186 -10.58 9.27 13.92
CA VAL A 186 -9.13 9.19 13.83
C VAL A 186 -8.78 7.74 13.49
N ALA A 187 -8.28 7.49 12.28
CA ALA A 187 -7.80 6.16 11.91
C ALA A 187 -6.65 5.75 12.87
N GLU A 188 -6.72 4.55 13.44
CA GLU A 188 -5.68 4.04 14.33
C GLU A 188 -4.32 4.01 13.60
N GLY A 189 -3.29 4.52 14.25
CA GLY A 189 -1.90 4.48 13.77
C GLY A 189 -1.46 5.65 12.89
N GLU A 190 -2.34 6.26 12.09
CA GLU A 190 -2.02 7.44 11.27
C GLU A 190 -3.29 8.28 11.03
N SER A 191 -3.36 9.53 11.53
CA SER A 191 -4.53 10.42 11.46
C SER A 191 -4.96 10.89 10.06
N ALA A 192 -4.80 10.09 9.01
CA ALA A 192 -5.23 10.44 7.66
C ALA A 192 -6.77 10.51 7.51
N GLY A 193 -7.54 9.97 8.46
CA GLY A 193 -9.00 9.95 8.43
C GLY A 193 -9.63 11.35 8.39
N SER A 194 -9.11 12.31 9.16
CA SER A 194 -9.61 13.68 9.20
C SER A 194 -9.10 14.54 8.03
N ALA A 195 -7.91 14.26 7.52
CA ALA A 195 -7.27 15.05 6.47
C ALA A 195 -7.76 14.72 5.04
N GLN A 196 -8.61 13.70 4.87
CA GLN A 196 -9.04 13.18 3.56
C GLN A 196 -10.48 12.66 3.53
N ALA A 197 -11.35 13.16 4.43
CA ALA A 197 -12.68 12.61 4.61
C ALA A 197 -13.49 12.60 3.29
N LEU A 198 -13.49 13.71 2.54
CA LEU A 198 -14.20 13.77 1.26
C LEU A 198 -13.55 12.89 0.20
N PHE A 199 -12.21 12.77 0.18
CA PHE A 199 -11.51 11.87 -0.73
C PHE A 199 -11.80 10.40 -0.44
N LEU A 200 -11.90 10.01 0.83
CA LEU A 200 -12.29 8.65 1.24
C LEU A 200 -13.72 8.35 0.80
N LYS A 201 -14.67 9.24 1.09
CA LYS A 201 -16.06 9.12 0.61
C LYS A 201 -16.14 9.05 -0.92
N ALA A 202 -15.34 9.85 -1.62
CA ALA A 202 -15.27 9.83 -3.08
C ALA A 202 -14.73 8.49 -3.61
N GLU A 203 -13.71 7.93 -2.97
CA GLU A 203 -13.17 6.62 -3.31
C GLU A 203 -14.21 5.51 -3.07
N PHE A 204 -14.92 5.57 -1.94
CA PHE A 204 -16.04 4.69 -1.64
C PHE A 204 -17.12 4.77 -2.72
N TYR A 205 -17.61 5.97 -3.04
CA TYR A 205 -18.61 6.14 -4.11
C TYR A 205 -18.11 5.75 -5.51
N THR A 206 -16.79 5.80 -5.75
CA THR A 206 -16.19 5.38 -7.02
C THR A 206 -16.12 3.86 -7.14
N THR A 207 -15.82 3.15 -6.05
CA THR A 207 -15.41 1.74 -6.13
C THR A 207 -16.38 0.76 -5.49
N ASN A 208 -17.35 1.23 -4.69
CA ASN A 208 -18.24 0.38 -3.89
C ASN A 208 -18.91 -0.75 -4.68
N ILE A 209 -19.02 -1.89 -4.02
CA ILE A 209 -19.83 -3.04 -4.39
C ILE A 209 -20.70 -3.36 -3.16
N VAL A 210 -22.01 -3.18 -3.29
CA VAL A 210 -22.96 -3.59 -2.26
C VAL A 210 -23.04 -5.12 -2.28
N VAL A 211 -22.39 -5.77 -1.33
CA VAL A 211 -22.35 -7.23 -1.21
C VAL A 211 -23.63 -7.74 -0.54
N ALA A 212 -24.09 -7.04 0.50
CA ALA A 212 -25.36 -7.30 1.16
C ALA A 212 -25.98 -6.02 1.75
N GLY A 213 -27.31 -5.99 1.88
CA GLY A 213 -28.05 -4.92 2.53
C GLY A 213 -28.38 -3.70 1.68
N LYS A 214 -28.55 -2.56 2.35
CA LYS A 214 -29.07 -1.32 1.77
C LYS A 214 -28.03 -0.67 0.85
N ALA A 215 -28.47 -0.17 -0.31
CA ALA A 215 -27.59 0.55 -1.22
C ALA A 215 -27.39 2.02 -0.78
N PRO A 216 -26.24 2.65 -1.07
CA PRO A 216 -26.11 4.10 -0.86
C PRO A 216 -27.15 4.89 -1.66
N PHE A 217 -27.93 5.74 -1.01
CA PHE A 217 -28.96 6.56 -1.66
C PHE A 217 -28.39 7.49 -2.74
N TRP A 218 -27.12 7.92 -2.61
CA TRP A 218 -26.38 8.71 -3.61
C TRP A 218 -26.47 8.14 -5.04
N TRP A 219 -26.61 6.82 -5.20
CA TRP A 219 -26.78 6.19 -6.49
C TRP A 219 -28.08 6.58 -7.23
N LEU A 220 -29.12 7.05 -6.54
CA LEU A 220 -30.39 7.43 -7.16
C LEU A 220 -30.42 8.87 -7.68
N THR A 221 -29.50 9.71 -7.22
CA THR A 221 -29.48 11.13 -7.53
C THR A 221 -28.69 11.42 -8.82
N PRO A 222 -29.10 12.41 -9.64
CA PRO A 222 -28.31 12.88 -10.78
C PRO A 222 -26.84 13.21 -10.43
N GLU A 223 -25.95 13.22 -11.42
CA GLU A 223 -24.52 13.49 -11.22
C GLU A 223 -24.19 14.94 -10.80
N LYS A 224 -25.10 15.88 -11.07
CA LYS A 224 -24.98 17.31 -10.73
C LYS A 224 -25.86 17.73 -9.54
N THR A 225 -26.27 16.77 -8.72
CA THR A 225 -27.18 17.03 -7.59
C THR A 225 -26.47 17.85 -6.53
N ASN A 226 -27.06 19.00 -6.16
CA ASN A 226 -26.65 19.76 -4.99
C ASN A 226 -27.36 19.28 -3.72
N GLU A 227 -26.93 19.75 -2.55
CA GLU A 227 -27.46 19.29 -1.25
C GLU A 227 -28.98 19.45 -1.09
N LYS A 228 -29.54 20.56 -1.59
CA LYS A 228 -30.98 20.82 -1.53
C LYS A 228 -31.76 19.81 -2.38
N GLN A 229 -31.27 19.54 -3.58
CA GLN A 229 -31.88 18.55 -4.48
C GLN A 229 -31.74 17.13 -3.93
N TYR A 230 -30.60 16.80 -3.33
CA TYR A 230 -30.36 15.50 -2.69
C TYR A 230 -31.41 15.25 -1.60
N THR A 231 -31.54 16.20 -0.66
CA THR A 231 -32.53 16.15 0.42
C THR A 231 -33.96 16.08 -0.11
N ALA A 232 -34.29 16.86 -1.14
CA ALA A 232 -35.63 16.85 -1.73
C ALA A 232 -35.99 15.49 -2.38
N ILE A 233 -35.04 14.86 -3.07
CA ILE A 233 -35.26 13.52 -3.65
C ILE A 233 -35.39 12.48 -2.54
N TYR A 234 -34.56 12.55 -1.51
CA TYR A 234 -34.60 11.61 -0.37
C TYR A 234 -35.97 11.65 0.32
N ASN A 235 -36.44 12.86 0.66
CA ASN A 235 -37.72 13.07 1.33
C ASN A 235 -38.94 12.75 0.43
N SER A 236 -38.73 12.53 -0.87
CA SER A 236 -39.81 12.12 -1.79
C SER A 236 -40.03 10.60 -1.82
N LEU A 237 -39.11 9.82 -1.23
CA LEU A 237 -39.25 8.37 -1.10
C LEU A 237 -40.06 8.02 0.14
N GLU A 238 -40.85 6.96 0.03
CA GLU A 238 -41.75 6.49 1.09
C GLU A 238 -41.56 4.98 1.26
N LYS A 239 -41.85 4.48 2.46
CA LYS A 239 -41.84 3.05 2.75
C LYS A 239 -42.88 2.32 1.90
N GLY A 240 -42.47 1.23 1.25
CA GLY A 240 -43.30 0.51 0.27
C GLY A 240 -43.47 1.21 -1.09
N GLY A 241 -42.75 2.32 -1.31
CA GLY A 241 -42.75 3.05 -2.58
C GLY A 241 -41.99 2.34 -3.71
N SER A 242 -41.89 2.99 -4.87
CA SER A 242 -41.04 2.51 -5.99
C SER A 242 -40.18 3.68 -6.51
N PRO A 243 -38.89 3.75 -6.14
CA PRO A 243 -38.16 2.85 -5.23
C PRO A 243 -38.53 3.04 -3.74
N ASP A 244 -38.41 1.99 -2.94
CA ASP A 244 -38.73 1.96 -1.50
C ASP A 244 -37.53 2.42 -0.66
N ILE A 245 -37.76 3.35 0.27
CA ILE A 245 -36.71 3.94 1.12
C ILE A 245 -35.98 2.91 2.00
N ASP A 246 -36.64 1.81 2.40
CA ASP A 246 -36.04 0.76 3.25
C ASP A 246 -34.90 -0.02 2.55
N TRP A 247 -34.68 0.22 1.25
CA TRP A 247 -33.57 -0.36 0.49
C TRP A 247 -32.33 0.52 0.43
N PHE A 248 -32.37 1.72 1.04
CA PHE A 248 -31.29 2.69 0.93
C PHE A 248 -30.77 3.17 2.28
N MET A 249 -29.47 3.43 2.33
CA MET A 249 -28.80 4.13 3.42
C MET A 249 -28.32 5.50 2.96
N ASP A 250 -28.46 6.51 3.82
CA ASP A 250 -28.06 7.88 3.50
C ASP A 250 -26.65 8.19 4.03
N LEU A 251 -25.65 8.05 3.16
CA LEU A 251 -24.26 8.42 3.44
C LEU A 251 -23.93 9.86 3.02
N GLY A 252 -24.94 10.67 2.71
CA GLY A 252 -24.81 12.07 2.30
C GLY A 252 -24.40 12.28 0.84
N ASN A 253 -24.62 13.49 0.33
CA ASN A 253 -24.21 13.86 -1.01
C ASN A 253 -22.68 14.08 -1.11
N LEU A 254 -22.17 14.03 -2.34
CA LEU A 254 -20.81 14.46 -2.66
C LEU A 254 -20.86 15.29 -3.93
N GLU A 255 -21.01 16.60 -3.78
CA GLU A 255 -21.10 17.55 -4.90
C GLU A 255 -19.72 17.92 -5.43
N ARG A 256 -18.78 18.21 -4.53
CA ARG A 256 -17.39 18.62 -4.78
C ARG A 256 -16.48 18.07 -3.68
N LEU A 257 -15.18 17.91 -3.95
CA LEU A 257 -14.19 17.67 -2.88
C LEU A 257 -13.67 19.02 -2.38
N ASP A 258 -12.93 19.00 -1.29
CA ASP A 258 -12.28 20.19 -0.75
C ASP A 258 -10.80 20.24 -1.15
N ALA A 259 -10.34 21.42 -1.59
CA ALA A 259 -8.93 21.65 -1.88
C ALA A 259 -8.08 21.56 -0.61
N SER A 260 -8.66 21.89 0.55
CA SER A 260 -7.98 21.92 1.84
C SER A 260 -7.49 20.55 2.32
N GLU A 261 -8.10 19.47 1.82
CA GLU A 261 -7.73 18.07 2.11
C GLU A 261 -6.61 17.54 1.19
N LEU A 262 -6.32 18.22 0.07
CA LEU A 262 -5.44 17.68 -0.97
C LEU A 262 -3.98 17.55 -0.55
N PHE A 263 -3.49 18.45 0.31
CA PHE A 263 -2.10 18.38 0.79
C PHE A 263 -1.90 17.17 1.67
N GLY A 264 -2.79 16.96 2.65
CA GLY A 264 -2.81 15.76 3.49
C GLY A 264 -2.95 14.49 2.65
N ALA A 265 -3.84 14.52 1.64
CA ALA A 265 -3.97 13.46 0.63
C ALA A 265 -2.67 13.15 -0.10
N ALA A 266 -1.96 14.16 -0.59
CA ALA A 266 -0.73 13.98 -1.34
C ALA A 266 0.39 13.41 -0.46
N ILE A 267 0.57 13.93 0.75
CA ILE A 267 1.56 13.43 1.70
C ILE A 267 1.29 11.96 2.06
N TRP A 268 0.02 11.61 2.28
CA TRP A 268 -0.37 10.23 2.54
C TRP A 268 -0.04 9.29 1.38
N GLN A 269 -0.35 9.70 0.14
CA GLN A 269 0.01 8.90 -1.03
C GLN A 269 1.53 8.75 -1.18
N LEU A 270 2.32 9.76 -0.82
CA LEU A 270 3.79 9.62 -0.76
C LEU A 270 4.25 8.62 0.30
N GLY A 271 3.61 8.61 1.48
CA GLY A 271 3.86 7.63 2.53
C GLY A 271 3.53 6.22 2.07
N LYS A 272 2.33 5.99 1.53
CA LYS A 272 1.92 4.69 0.98
C LYS A 272 2.76 4.26 -0.21
N ALA A 273 3.34 5.19 -0.98
CA ALA A 273 4.23 4.86 -2.09
C ALA A 273 5.56 4.23 -1.65
N MET A 274 5.92 4.31 -0.36
CA MET A 274 7.09 3.61 0.17
C MET A 274 6.91 2.08 0.15
N ASP A 275 5.66 1.61 0.26
CA ASP A 275 5.30 0.18 0.28
C ASP A 275 4.61 -0.24 -1.05
N SER A 276 3.67 0.56 -1.58
CA SER A 276 2.89 0.25 -2.78
C SER A 276 2.91 1.37 -3.85
N PRO A 277 4.05 1.59 -4.52
CA PRO A 277 4.24 2.76 -5.38
C PRO A 277 3.35 2.77 -6.63
N PHE A 278 3.06 1.62 -7.26
CA PHE A 278 2.24 1.62 -8.48
C PHE A 278 0.81 2.12 -8.22
N LYS A 279 0.17 1.68 -7.11
CA LYS A 279 -1.16 2.15 -6.67
C LYS A 279 -1.10 3.63 -6.30
N SER A 280 -0.09 4.04 -5.55
CA SER A 280 0.09 5.42 -5.11
C SER A 280 0.35 6.41 -6.26
N VAL A 281 1.02 5.99 -7.34
CA VAL A 281 1.20 6.83 -8.54
C VAL A 281 -0.13 7.23 -9.16
N LEU A 282 -1.02 6.27 -9.37
CA LEU A 282 -2.33 6.53 -9.96
C LEU A 282 -3.19 7.40 -9.03
N LYS A 283 -3.17 7.12 -7.73
CA LYS A 283 -3.90 7.90 -6.73
C LYS A 283 -3.35 9.33 -6.59
N MET A 284 -2.04 9.52 -6.57
CA MET A 284 -1.40 10.84 -6.55
C MET A 284 -1.75 11.66 -7.80
N ALA A 285 -1.68 11.04 -8.98
CA ALA A 285 -2.08 11.68 -10.23
C ALA A 285 -3.56 12.11 -10.20
N LYS A 286 -4.45 11.28 -9.64
CA LYS A 286 -5.87 11.63 -9.43
C LYS A 286 -6.05 12.89 -8.57
N LEU A 287 -5.24 13.07 -7.53
CA LEU A 287 -5.26 14.29 -6.71
C LEU A 287 -4.83 15.53 -7.50
N GLU A 288 -3.75 15.42 -8.28
CA GLU A 288 -3.27 16.52 -9.14
C GLU A 288 -4.32 16.91 -10.19
N VAL A 289 -4.88 15.93 -10.89
CA VAL A 289 -5.92 16.16 -11.91
C VAL A 289 -7.17 16.76 -11.29
N TYR A 290 -7.55 16.32 -10.08
CA TYR A 290 -8.65 16.94 -9.37
C TYR A 290 -8.37 18.41 -9.06
N LEU A 291 -7.20 18.73 -8.49
CA LEU A 291 -6.81 20.10 -8.15
C LEU A 291 -6.84 21.02 -9.39
N ALA A 292 -6.26 20.56 -10.50
CA ALA A 292 -6.23 21.30 -11.75
C ALA A 292 -7.64 21.60 -12.31
N ASN A 293 -8.63 20.78 -11.95
CA ASN A 293 -10.01 20.90 -12.44
C ASN A 293 -10.99 21.37 -11.35
N ILE A 294 -10.57 21.71 -10.14
CA ILE A 294 -11.45 21.89 -8.98
C ILE A 294 -12.60 22.90 -9.17
N LYS A 295 -12.41 23.90 -10.04
CA LYS A 295 -13.42 24.95 -10.31
C LYS A 295 -14.60 24.46 -11.16
N HIS A 296 -14.37 23.50 -12.06
CA HIS A 296 -15.33 23.11 -13.10
C HIS A 296 -15.50 21.60 -13.26
N GLY A 297 -14.59 20.82 -12.69
CA GLY A 297 -14.55 19.36 -12.71
C GLY A 297 -15.50 18.78 -11.67
N GLN A 298 -16.16 17.70 -12.06
CA GLN A 298 -16.94 16.90 -11.12
C GLN A 298 -16.03 15.86 -10.48
N PRO A 299 -16.26 15.48 -9.21
CA PRO A 299 -15.61 14.33 -8.61
C PRO A 299 -15.78 13.08 -9.47
N LEU A 300 -14.75 12.23 -9.54
CA LEU A 300 -14.74 11.03 -10.39
C LEU A 300 -15.94 10.11 -10.13
N CYS A 301 -16.38 9.97 -8.88
CA CYS A 301 -17.57 9.20 -8.53
C CYS A 301 -18.83 9.70 -9.25
N ASN A 302 -19.01 11.02 -9.40
CA ASN A 302 -20.15 11.60 -10.12
C ASN A 302 -20.04 11.36 -11.64
N VAL A 303 -18.83 11.38 -12.20
CA VAL A 303 -18.59 11.00 -13.60
C VAL A 303 -18.97 9.54 -13.81
N LEU A 304 -18.50 8.64 -12.95
CA LEU A 304 -18.87 7.22 -12.97
C LEU A 304 -20.39 7.04 -12.87
N LYS A 305 -21.04 7.72 -11.91
CA LYS A 305 -22.49 7.69 -11.72
C LYS A 305 -23.24 8.06 -13.00
N LYS A 306 -22.80 9.11 -13.69
CA LYS A 306 -23.35 9.52 -14.99
C LYS A 306 -23.24 8.42 -16.04
N HIS A 307 -22.10 7.74 -16.15
CA HIS A 307 -21.91 6.64 -17.10
C HIS A 307 -22.85 5.46 -16.79
N VAL A 308 -22.91 5.05 -15.52
CA VAL A 308 -23.83 3.99 -15.06
C VAL A 308 -25.28 4.36 -15.33
N HIS A 309 -25.69 5.58 -14.99
CA HIS A 309 -27.05 6.07 -15.23
C HIS A 309 -27.42 6.17 -16.69
N ARG A 310 -26.47 6.38 -17.60
CA ARG A 310 -26.75 6.41 -19.04
C ARG A 310 -26.77 5.01 -19.66
N GLY A 311 -26.27 4.00 -18.94
CA GLY A 311 -25.97 2.69 -19.53
C GLY A 311 -24.96 2.81 -20.66
N ALA A 312 -24.04 3.77 -20.55
CA ALA A 312 -23.02 4.02 -21.56
C ALA A 312 -21.94 2.92 -21.52
N GLU A 313 -21.39 2.57 -22.68
CA GLU A 313 -20.11 1.86 -22.75
C GLU A 313 -19.00 2.75 -22.17
N ALA A 314 -17.93 2.15 -21.65
CA ALA A 314 -16.74 2.92 -21.26
C ALA A 314 -16.12 3.64 -22.48
N PRO A 315 -15.39 4.76 -22.29
CA PRO A 315 -14.63 5.38 -23.37
C PRO A 315 -13.70 4.34 -24.03
N GLY A 316 -13.88 4.10 -25.34
CA GLY A 316 -13.18 3.03 -26.07
C GLY A 316 -14.05 1.87 -26.57
N ARG A 317 -15.39 1.97 -26.47
CA ARG A 317 -16.36 0.97 -26.99
C ARG A 317 -16.20 -0.43 -26.39
N VAL A 318 -15.89 -0.47 -25.10
CA VAL A 318 -15.90 -1.71 -24.31
C VAL A 318 -17.16 -1.68 -23.45
N ALA A 319 -17.91 -2.78 -23.45
CA ALA A 319 -19.22 -2.92 -22.79
C ALA A 319 -19.20 -2.80 -21.26
N ASP A 320 -18.06 -2.42 -20.67
CA ASP A 320 -17.77 -2.59 -19.26
C ASP A 320 -17.25 -1.29 -18.64
N ILE A 321 -18.13 -0.56 -17.94
CA ILE A 321 -17.73 0.55 -17.07
C ILE A 321 -16.83 -0.01 -15.97
N ASP A 322 -15.58 0.44 -15.91
CA ASP A 322 -14.62 0.09 -14.87
C ASP A 322 -14.09 1.37 -14.19
N PRO A 323 -14.12 1.48 -12.85
CA PRO A 323 -13.70 2.70 -12.17
C PRO A 323 -12.22 3.06 -12.37
N TYR A 324 -11.32 2.07 -12.44
CA TYR A 324 -9.89 2.30 -12.63
C TYR A 324 -9.58 2.70 -14.08
N ALA A 325 -10.25 2.07 -15.06
CA ALA A 325 -10.14 2.47 -16.46
C ALA A 325 -10.66 3.89 -16.69
N LEU A 326 -11.84 4.22 -16.11
CA LEU A 326 -12.40 5.57 -16.19
C LEU A 326 -11.47 6.61 -15.55
N MET A 327 -10.97 6.32 -14.34
CA MET A 327 -9.97 7.17 -13.68
C MET A 327 -8.75 7.38 -14.58
N PHE A 328 -8.21 6.29 -15.13
CA PHE A 328 -7.01 6.34 -15.95
C PHE A 328 -7.20 7.14 -17.24
N ASP A 329 -8.35 7.03 -17.90
CA ASP A 329 -8.64 7.83 -19.09
C ASP A 329 -8.67 9.34 -18.77
N GLU A 330 -9.24 9.74 -17.64
CA GLU A 330 -9.22 11.13 -17.16
C GLU A 330 -7.78 11.59 -16.88
N LEU A 331 -6.96 10.75 -16.25
CA LEU A 331 -5.54 11.06 -16.03
C LEU A 331 -4.82 11.30 -17.35
N ILE A 332 -4.93 10.36 -18.28
CA ILE A 332 -4.22 10.44 -19.57
C ILE A 332 -4.70 11.63 -20.40
N ALA A 333 -5.98 11.96 -20.37
CA ALA A 333 -6.50 13.16 -21.01
C ALA A 333 -5.85 14.43 -20.45
N HIS A 334 -5.74 14.54 -19.12
CA HIS A 334 -5.05 15.66 -18.48
C HIS A 334 -3.58 15.75 -18.91
N TYR A 335 -2.77 14.70 -18.70
CA TYR A 335 -1.33 14.78 -18.98
C TYR A 335 -1.01 14.98 -20.47
N LYS A 336 -1.91 14.54 -21.38
CA LYS A 336 -1.81 14.87 -22.82
C LYS A 336 -2.02 16.35 -23.08
N ASN A 337 -3.05 16.97 -22.49
CA ASN A 337 -3.36 18.38 -22.67
C ASN A 337 -2.22 19.29 -22.17
N PHE A 338 -1.45 18.85 -21.18
CA PHE A 338 -0.28 19.57 -20.67
C PHE A 338 1.06 19.13 -21.29
N GLY A 339 1.05 18.27 -22.31
CA GLY A 339 2.26 17.90 -23.04
C GLY A 339 3.32 17.16 -22.21
N GLN A 340 2.91 16.19 -21.38
CA GLN A 340 3.80 15.47 -20.45
C GLN A 340 4.00 13.98 -20.85
N PRO A 341 4.71 13.68 -21.97
CA PRO A 341 4.81 12.32 -22.51
C PRO A 341 5.54 11.32 -21.59
N GLU A 342 6.54 11.77 -20.84
CA GLU A 342 7.27 10.90 -19.89
C GLU A 342 6.39 10.47 -18.71
N ASP A 343 5.55 11.38 -18.21
CA ASP A 343 4.60 11.14 -17.13
C ASP A 343 3.49 10.18 -17.62
N ILE A 344 3.03 10.35 -18.86
CA ILE A 344 2.10 9.41 -19.51
C ILE A 344 2.68 7.99 -19.56
N LEU A 345 3.94 7.84 -19.96
CA LEU A 345 4.58 6.53 -20.01
C LEU A 345 4.66 5.87 -18.63
N ILE A 346 4.98 6.65 -17.59
CA ILE A 346 4.97 6.15 -16.20
C ILE A 346 3.58 5.71 -15.77
N LEU A 347 2.54 6.50 -16.05
CA LEU A 347 1.16 6.12 -15.72
C LEU A 347 0.75 4.81 -16.44
N GLN A 348 1.09 4.66 -17.72
CA GLN A 348 0.81 3.44 -18.49
C GLN A 348 1.53 2.22 -17.90
N GLN A 349 2.82 2.35 -17.59
CA GLN A 349 3.59 1.28 -16.96
C GLN A 349 2.99 0.93 -15.58
N CYS A 350 2.73 1.92 -14.73
CA CYS A 350 2.15 1.68 -13.40
C CYS A 350 0.76 1.03 -13.47
N LEU A 351 -0.13 1.45 -14.38
CA LEU A 351 -1.44 0.79 -14.54
C LEU A 351 -1.26 -0.67 -14.94
N TYR A 352 -0.42 -0.93 -15.94
CA TYR A 352 -0.21 -2.28 -16.47
C TYR A 352 0.37 -3.21 -15.40
N LEU A 353 1.46 -2.80 -14.75
CA LEU A 353 2.12 -3.59 -13.71
C LEU A 353 1.20 -3.77 -12.50
N LYS A 354 0.42 -2.75 -12.09
CA LYS A 354 -0.54 -2.88 -10.97
C LYS A 354 -1.69 -3.84 -11.27
N SER A 355 -2.10 -3.96 -12.53
CA SER A 355 -3.25 -4.79 -12.92
C SER A 355 -2.92 -6.28 -12.97
N ASP A 356 -1.62 -6.61 -13.00
CA ASP A 356 -1.06 -7.97 -13.06
C ASP A 356 -1.80 -8.87 -14.06
N CYS A 357 -1.91 -8.39 -15.30
CA CYS A 357 -2.58 -9.13 -16.37
C CYS A 357 -1.59 -9.38 -17.50
N LYS A 358 -1.02 -10.58 -17.51
CA LYS A 358 0.04 -10.96 -18.45
C LYS A 358 -0.49 -11.13 -19.87
N LEU A 359 -0.44 -10.07 -20.67
CA LEU A 359 -0.97 -10.08 -22.04
C LEU A 359 -0.11 -10.90 -23.01
N SER A 360 1.18 -11.05 -22.73
CA SER A 360 2.12 -11.86 -23.55
C SER A 360 1.83 -13.36 -23.49
N GLN A 361 1.21 -13.84 -22.40
CA GLN A 361 0.78 -15.22 -22.27
C GLN A 361 -0.48 -15.46 -23.12
N PRO A 362 -0.51 -16.49 -23.98
CA PRO A 362 -1.72 -16.83 -24.72
C PRO A 362 -2.82 -17.29 -23.76
N LEU A 363 -4.07 -17.15 -24.19
CA LEU A 363 -5.19 -17.83 -23.52
C LEU A 363 -5.09 -19.33 -23.77
N SER A 364 -5.55 -20.13 -22.81
CA SER A 364 -5.63 -21.58 -23.00
C SER A 364 -6.69 -21.94 -24.05
N ASP A 365 -6.56 -23.12 -24.67
CA ASP A 365 -7.55 -23.58 -25.66
C ASP A 365 -8.95 -23.65 -25.04
N GLY A 366 -9.91 -22.97 -25.66
CA GLY A 366 -11.29 -22.87 -25.18
C GLY A 366 -11.54 -21.78 -24.11
N GLU A 367 -10.50 -21.10 -23.63
CA GLU A 367 -10.62 -20.01 -22.67
C GLU A 367 -11.01 -18.69 -23.37
N SER A 368 -12.01 -17.98 -22.83
CA SER A 368 -12.38 -16.65 -23.32
C SER A 368 -11.71 -15.56 -22.50
N ALA A 369 -11.23 -14.49 -23.15
CA ALA A 369 -10.66 -13.34 -22.46
C ALA A 369 -11.68 -12.74 -21.47
N ASN A 370 -11.31 -12.67 -20.19
CA ASN A 370 -12.09 -11.95 -19.20
C ASN A 370 -12.08 -10.42 -19.47
N PHE A 371 -12.92 -9.66 -18.75
CA PHE A 371 -13.07 -8.22 -18.95
C PHE A 371 -11.74 -7.45 -18.76
N LYS A 372 -10.94 -7.82 -17.74
CA LYS A 372 -9.66 -7.18 -17.43
C LYS A 372 -8.70 -7.30 -18.60
N ARG A 373 -8.52 -8.53 -19.12
CA ARG A 373 -7.66 -8.79 -20.29
C ARG A 373 -8.11 -7.99 -21.51
N LYS A 374 -9.43 -7.91 -21.76
CA LYS A 374 -9.99 -7.12 -22.88
C LYS A 374 -9.67 -5.63 -22.77
N ILE A 375 -9.88 -5.04 -21.59
CA ILE A 375 -9.61 -3.61 -21.34
C ILE A 375 -8.11 -3.31 -21.49
N LEU A 376 -7.25 -4.12 -20.86
CA LEU A 376 -5.80 -3.91 -20.90
C LEU A 376 -5.21 -4.17 -22.30
N ALA A 377 -5.71 -5.17 -23.04
CA ALA A 377 -5.30 -5.38 -24.43
C ALA A 377 -5.70 -4.21 -25.33
N SER A 378 -6.87 -3.61 -25.12
CA SER A 378 -7.29 -2.39 -25.81
C SER A 378 -6.36 -1.21 -25.50
N TYR A 379 -5.95 -1.05 -24.24
CA TYR A 379 -4.96 -0.06 -23.84
C TYR A 379 -3.58 -0.29 -24.49
N ALA A 380 -3.01 -1.49 -24.34
CA ALA A 380 -1.72 -1.85 -24.91
C ALA A 380 -1.68 -1.60 -26.43
N LYS A 381 -2.75 -1.96 -27.15
CA LYS A 381 -2.90 -1.66 -28.57
C LYS A 381 -2.90 -0.16 -28.87
N ARG A 382 -3.65 0.64 -28.09
CA ARG A 382 -3.69 2.11 -28.24
C ARG A 382 -2.35 2.78 -27.93
N TRP A 383 -1.56 2.22 -27.02
CA TRP A 383 -0.24 2.74 -26.66
C TRP A 383 0.86 2.31 -27.65
N GLY A 384 0.55 1.43 -28.61
CA GLY A 384 1.51 0.94 -29.59
C GLY A 384 2.49 -0.10 -29.02
N TRP A 385 2.14 -0.75 -27.91
CA TRP A 385 2.99 -1.78 -27.31
C TRP A 385 2.94 -3.05 -28.17
N ASN A 386 4.13 -3.54 -28.54
CA ASN A 386 4.29 -4.76 -29.32
C ASN A 386 4.51 -5.97 -28.39
N ARG A 387 4.58 -7.18 -28.99
CA ARG A 387 4.80 -8.43 -28.26
C ARG A 387 6.08 -8.43 -27.40
N LYS A 388 7.15 -7.77 -27.86
CA LYS A 388 8.41 -7.67 -27.10
C LYS A 388 8.23 -6.80 -25.85
N SER A 389 7.56 -5.65 -25.98
CA SER A 389 7.25 -4.77 -24.84
C SER A 389 6.36 -5.47 -23.80
N LEU A 390 5.32 -6.19 -24.25
CA LEU A 390 4.45 -6.96 -23.36
C LEU A 390 5.20 -8.10 -22.68
N HIS A 391 5.99 -8.87 -23.43
CA HIS A 391 6.81 -9.95 -22.87
C HIS A 391 7.78 -9.41 -21.81
N HIS A 392 8.44 -8.28 -22.08
CA HIS A 392 9.33 -7.67 -21.11
C HIS A 392 8.57 -7.23 -19.84
N LEU A 393 7.44 -6.53 -19.96
CA LEU A 393 6.65 -6.06 -18.81
C LEU A 393 6.01 -7.20 -18.00
N ASP A 394 5.70 -8.33 -18.62
CA ASP A 394 5.12 -9.51 -17.95
C ASP A 394 6.14 -10.38 -17.23
N ASN A 395 7.43 -10.20 -17.54
CA ASN A 395 8.54 -10.98 -17.00
C ASN A 395 9.47 -10.12 -16.13
N GLN A 396 8.89 -9.39 -15.16
CA GLN A 396 9.62 -8.51 -14.24
C GLN A 396 10.66 -9.24 -13.40
N GLN A 397 10.46 -10.54 -13.15
CA GLN A 397 11.42 -11.40 -12.46
C GLN A 397 12.75 -11.52 -13.21
N GLU A 398 12.73 -11.39 -14.55
CA GLU A 398 13.92 -11.45 -15.41
C GLU A 398 14.62 -10.09 -15.57
N TRP A 399 14.04 -9.01 -15.02
CA TRP A 399 14.64 -7.69 -15.14
C TRP A 399 15.93 -7.62 -14.35
N SER A 400 16.93 -6.97 -14.94
CA SER A 400 18.15 -6.61 -14.25
C SER A 400 17.86 -5.71 -13.05
N PHE A 401 18.75 -5.73 -12.06
CA PHE A 401 18.66 -4.83 -10.91
C PHE A 401 18.56 -3.36 -11.35
N HIS A 402 19.35 -2.98 -12.36
CA HIS A 402 19.37 -1.63 -12.89
C HIS A 402 18.03 -1.20 -13.48
N GLU A 403 17.37 -2.04 -14.28
CA GLU A 403 16.05 -1.75 -14.85
C GLU A 403 14.99 -1.52 -13.76
N LYS A 404 14.96 -2.38 -12.72
CA LYS A 404 14.05 -2.24 -11.57
C LYS A 404 14.28 -0.92 -10.84
N VAL A 405 15.54 -0.56 -10.56
CA VAL A 405 15.89 0.71 -9.88
C VAL A 405 15.59 1.94 -10.74
N GLN A 406 15.81 1.86 -12.06
CA GLN A 406 15.49 2.95 -12.98
C GLN A 406 13.99 3.25 -13.01
N LEU A 407 13.14 2.22 -13.14
CA LEU A 407 11.69 2.42 -13.11
C LEU A 407 11.25 2.99 -11.77
N SER A 408 11.74 2.43 -10.66
CA SER A 408 11.41 2.93 -9.33
C SER A 408 11.82 4.40 -9.14
N THR A 409 13.01 4.78 -9.61
CA THR A 409 13.48 6.17 -9.57
C THR A 409 12.56 7.10 -10.34
N ARG A 410 12.10 6.69 -11.53
CA ARG A 410 11.15 7.48 -12.34
C ARG A 410 9.79 7.60 -11.64
N ILE A 411 9.29 6.53 -11.01
CA ILE A 411 8.05 6.52 -10.23
C ILE A 411 8.12 7.52 -9.07
N HIS A 412 9.15 7.43 -8.22
CA HIS A 412 9.28 8.35 -7.09
C HIS A 412 9.54 9.78 -7.53
N ARG A 413 10.22 10.00 -8.67
CA ARG A 413 10.36 11.33 -9.27
C ARG A 413 9.00 11.89 -9.70
N PHE A 414 8.16 11.07 -10.33
CA PHE A 414 6.79 11.46 -10.71
C PHE A 414 5.96 11.84 -9.47
N LEU A 415 5.99 11.02 -8.42
CA LEU A 415 5.28 11.29 -7.17
C LEU A 415 5.71 12.63 -6.53
N LEU A 416 7.02 12.88 -6.44
CA LEU A 416 7.54 14.15 -5.92
C LEU A 416 7.18 15.35 -6.80
N LYS A 417 7.12 15.17 -8.13
CA LYS A 417 6.69 16.21 -9.08
C LYS A 417 5.22 16.58 -8.84
N CYS A 418 4.35 15.59 -8.70
CA CYS A 418 2.93 15.79 -8.38
C CYS A 418 2.76 16.51 -7.04
N TYR A 419 3.44 16.02 -5.99
CA TYR A 419 3.41 16.65 -4.67
C TYR A 419 3.85 18.12 -4.70
N ARG A 420 4.94 18.45 -5.40
CA ARG A 420 5.41 19.85 -5.54
C ARG A 420 4.40 20.73 -6.27
N ARG A 421 3.73 20.21 -7.31
CA ARG A 421 2.68 20.94 -8.03
C ARG A 421 1.48 21.21 -7.13
N ILE A 422 0.98 20.17 -6.45
CA ILE A 422 -0.11 20.27 -5.49
C ILE A 422 0.23 21.27 -4.39
N SER A 423 1.40 21.14 -3.75
CA SER A 423 1.86 22.04 -2.70
C SER A 423 1.99 23.49 -3.18
N LYS A 424 2.50 23.72 -4.39
CA LYS A 424 2.62 25.07 -4.98
C LYS A 424 1.27 25.73 -5.21
N GLU A 425 0.29 24.99 -5.75
CA GLU A 425 -1.05 25.52 -6.01
C GLU A 425 -1.86 25.71 -4.72
N LEU A 426 -1.63 24.87 -3.72
CA LEU A 426 -2.29 24.94 -2.42
C LEU A 426 -1.67 25.95 -1.45
N GLY A 427 -0.49 26.52 -1.72
CA GLY A 427 0.20 27.46 -0.81
C GLY A 427 -0.60 28.71 -0.41
N GLN A 428 -1.78 28.93 -1.00
CA GLN A 428 -2.75 29.98 -0.67
C GLN A 428 -3.97 29.49 0.12
N HIS A 429 -4.14 28.18 0.33
CA HIS A 429 -5.30 27.56 0.99
C HIS A 429 -4.96 27.15 2.43
N GLN A 430 -5.91 27.36 3.35
CA GLN A 430 -5.81 26.91 4.73
C GLN A 430 -5.88 25.37 4.75
N GLN A 431 -4.81 24.73 5.22
CA GLN A 431 -4.68 23.27 5.24
C GLN A 431 -5.46 22.67 6.41
N VAL A 432 -6.26 21.63 6.15
CA VAL A 432 -7.01 20.89 7.19
C VAL A 432 -6.18 19.66 7.59
N MET A 433 -5.14 19.88 8.41
CA MET A 433 -4.38 18.79 9.01
C MET A 433 -3.80 19.24 10.35
N ASP A 434 -3.81 18.33 11.33
CA ASP A 434 -3.20 18.58 12.65
C ASP A 434 -1.68 18.77 12.53
N GLU A 435 -1.11 19.67 13.33
CA GLU A 435 0.31 20.04 13.26
C GLU A 435 1.24 18.87 13.61
N LYS A 436 0.83 17.99 14.52
CA LYS A 436 1.62 16.81 14.89
C LYS A 436 1.64 15.80 13.75
N ASP A 437 0.52 15.61 13.06
CA ASP A 437 0.44 14.76 11.87
C ASP A 437 1.29 15.29 10.73
N MET A 438 1.28 16.61 10.51
CA MET A 438 2.15 17.27 9.56
C MET A 438 3.63 17.02 9.86
N THR A 439 4.00 17.12 11.14
CA THR A 439 5.38 16.92 11.60
C THR A 439 5.84 15.49 11.37
N VAL A 440 5.02 14.51 11.79
CA VAL A 440 5.33 13.07 11.66
C VAL A 440 5.50 12.69 10.19
N LEU A 441 4.54 13.06 9.35
CA LEU A 441 4.58 12.73 7.93
C LEU A 441 5.72 13.47 7.22
N GLY A 442 5.94 14.76 7.53
CA GLY A 442 7.04 15.54 7.00
C GLY A 442 8.42 14.95 7.32
N ARG A 443 8.61 14.46 8.55
CA ARG A 443 9.85 13.79 8.98
C ARG A 443 10.04 12.45 8.27
N ARG A 444 9.00 11.62 8.11
CA ARG A 444 9.09 10.39 7.28
C ARG A 444 9.50 10.68 5.85
N LEU A 445 8.90 11.70 5.23
CA LEU A 445 9.27 12.12 3.88
C LEU A 445 10.71 12.60 3.82
N SER A 446 11.16 13.37 4.81
CA SER A 446 12.56 13.81 4.88
C SER A 446 13.52 12.62 5.05
N THR A 447 13.23 11.70 5.97
CA THR A 447 13.99 10.46 6.18
C THR A 447 14.13 9.69 4.86
N PHE A 448 13.05 9.53 4.09
CA PHE A 448 13.07 8.71 2.88
C PHE A 448 13.64 9.43 1.64
N TYR A 449 13.40 10.74 1.48
CA TYR A 449 13.71 11.45 0.23
C TYR A 449 14.88 12.44 0.32
N SER A 450 15.22 12.96 1.51
CA SER A 450 16.27 13.97 1.67
C SER A 450 17.66 13.37 1.53
N LYS A 451 18.52 14.06 0.77
CA LYS A 451 19.96 13.79 0.71
C LYS A 451 20.65 14.60 1.78
N LYS A 452 21.44 13.95 2.64
CA LYS A 452 22.28 14.57 3.67
C LYS A 452 23.72 14.06 3.50
N PRO A 453 24.76 14.84 3.84
CA PRO A 453 26.13 14.35 3.85
C PRO A 453 26.25 13.09 4.71
N HIS A 454 27.00 12.09 4.24
CA HIS A 454 27.26 10.82 4.94
C HIS A 454 26.04 9.93 5.23
N LYS A 455 24.83 10.35 4.85
CA LYS A 455 23.63 9.52 4.99
C LYS A 455 23.64 8.41 3.94
N VAL A 456 23.40 7.18 4.40
CA VAL A 456 23.17 6.03 3.53
C VAL A 456 21.82 6.23 2.86
N GLU A 457 21.80 6.37 1.53
CA GLU A 457 20.58 6.66 0.78
C GLU A 457 19.62 5.46 0.78
N PHE A 458 18.36 5.70 1.10
CA PHE A 458 17.31 4.70 0.93
C PHE A 458 17.18 4.30 -0.54
N LEU A 459 17.25 3.00 -0.79
CA LEU A 459 16.79 2.47 -2.08
C LEU A 459 15.27 2.66 -2.15
N ARG A 460 14.83 3.47 -3.11
CA ARG A 460 13.41 3.65 -3.39
C ARG A 460 12.96 2.40 -4.13
N ARG A 461 12.26 1.49 -3.46
CA ARG A 461 11.88 0.19 -4.02
C ARG A 461 10.47 0.26 -4.59
N ALA A 462 10.31 -0.15 -5.84
CA ALA A 462 9.00 -0.42 -6.42
C ALA A 462 8.62 -1.90 -6.44
N PHE A 463 9.57 -2.76 -6.04
CA PHE A 463 9.46 -4.20 -6.07
C PHE A 463 9.99 -4.76 -4.74
N GLU A 464 9.10 -5.20 -3.86
CA GLU A 464 9.44 -5.56 -2.47
C GLU A 464 10.17 -6.89 -2.32
N GLU A 465 9.93 -7.89 -3.17
CA GLU A 465 10.62 -9.20 -3.06
C GLU A 465 11.72 -9.36 -4.11
N SER A 466 11.49 -8.86 -5.33
CA SER A 466 12.35 -9.17 -6.47
C SER A 466 13.76 -8.53 -6.49
N LEU A 467 14.15 -7.78 -5.46
CA LEU A 467 15.49 -7.19 -5.34
C LEU A 467 16.41 -7.94 -4.35
N TYR A 468 15.85 -8.88 -3.59
CA TYR A 468 16.62 -9.72 -2.68
C TYR A 468 17.52 -10.68 -3.46
N CYS A 469 18.74 -10.91 -2.97
CA CYS A 469 19.73 -11.78 -3.57
C CYS A 469 20.23 -12.79 -2.54
N GLU A 470 19.88 -14.07 -2.71
CA GLU A 470 20.41 -15.16 -1.86
C GLU A 470 21.94 -15.26 -1.92
N LYS A 471 22.54 -14.84 -3.03
CA LYS A 471 23.98 -14.86 -3.26
C LYS A 471 24.41 -13.56 -3.93
N ILE A 472 25.51 -13.00 -3.47
CA ILE A 472 26.19 -11.90 -4.14
C ILE A 472 27.68 -12.17 -4.27
N THR A 473 28.29 -11.63 -5.32
CA THR A 473 29.75 -11.59 -5.47
C THR A 473 30.24 -10.15 -5.32
N VAL A 474 31.12 -9.92 -4.37
CA VAL A 474 31.81 -8.64 -4.16
C VAL A 474 33.16 -8.69 -4.88
N ALA A 475 33.45 -7.67 -5.67
CA ALA A 475 34.73 -7.53 -6.35
C ALA A 475 35.32 -6.15 -6.12
N MET A 476 36.64 -6.10 -5.95
CA MET A 476 37.41 -4.86 -5.88
C MET A 476 38.22 -4.68 -7.16
N LYS A 477 38.12 -3.50 -7.76
CA LYS A 477 38.96 -3.06 -8.87
C LYS A 477 39.74 -1.82 -8.44
N GLN A 478 41.07 -1.86 -8.56
CA GLN A 478 41.87 -0.64 -8.50
C GLN A 478 41.89 0.04 -9.87
N LEU A 479 41.51 1.32 -9.87
CA LEU A 479 41.65 2.20 -11.03
C LEU A 479 43.11 2.64 -11.20
N LYS A 480 43.46 3.11 -12.40
CA LYS A 480 44.83 3.55 -12.73
C LYS A 480 45.36 4.68 -11.85
N ASN A 481 44.48 5.46 -11.23
CA ASN A 481 44.81 6.54 -10.31
C ASN A 481 44.97 6.06 -8.84
N GLY A 482 44.92 4.74 -8.59
CA GLY A 482 45.02 4.14 -7.26
C GLY A 482 43.70 4.15 -6.47
N THR A 483 42.61 4.68 -7.03
CA THR A 483 41.29 4.65 -6.36
C THR A 483 40.72 3.23 -6.41
N GLU A 484 40.26 2.73 -5.26
CA GLU A 484 39.53 1.48 -5.17
C GLU A 484 38.06 1.68 -5.52
N VAL A 485 37.50 0.71 -6.25
CA VAL A 485 36.07 0.63 -6.51
C VAL A 485 35.59 -0.76 -6.14
N TRP A 486 34.73 -0.82 -5.13
CA TRP A 486 34.09 -2.02 -4.65
C TRP A 486 32.73 -2.15 -5.33
N SER A 487 32.46 -3.29 -5.97
CA SER A 487 31.20 -3.55 -6.69
C SER A 487 30.55 -4.82 -6.17
N ALA A 488 29.22 -4.80 -6.06
CA ALA A 488 28.41 -5.98 -5.76
C ALA A 488 27.67 -6.43 -7.02
N TYR A 489 27.69 -7.73 -7.27
CA TYR A 489 26.99 -8.38 -8.37
C TYR A 489 26.05 -9.46 -7.81
N ALA A 490 24.90 -9.63 -8.44
CA ALA A 490 23.98 -10.72 -8.11
C ALA A 490 24.56 -12.08 -8.52
N ASP A 491 24.24 -13.11 -7.74
CA ASP A 491 24.72 -14.49 -7.90
C ASP A 491 26.22 -14.72 -7.63
N ASP A 492 26.59 -16.00 -7.65
CA ASP A 492 27.97 -16.47 -7.69
C ASP A 492 28.53 -16.34 -9.12
N LEU A 493 29.40 -15.36 -9.31
CA LEU A 493 30.09 -15.11 -10.58
C LEU A 493 31.45 -15.80 -10.65
N LEU A 494 31.97 -16.29 -9.52
CA LEU A 494 33.29 -16.92 -9.44
C LEU A 494 33.25 -18.32 -10.05
N SER A 495 32.15 -19.05 -9.89
CA SER A 495 31.95 -20.38 -10.49
C SER A 495 31.70 -20.36 -12.01
N LYS A 496 31.36 -19.20 -12.59
CA LYS A 496 31.05 -19.04 -14.02
C LYS A 496 32.20 -18.38 -14.79
N SER A 497 33.24 -19.14 -15.13
CA SER A 497 34.31 -18.77 -16.08
C SER A 497 35.10 -17.46 -15.82
N GLY A 498 34.91 -16.81 -14.67
CA GLY A 498 35.59 -15.56 -14.31
C GLY A 498 35.17 -14.32 -15.12
N ILE A 499 34.13 -14.42 -15.97
CA ILE A 499 33.61 -13.29 -16.73
C ILE A 499 32.49 -12.65 -15.92
N ILE A 500 32.77 -11.48 -15.35
CA ILE A 500 31.77 -10.66 -14.68
C ILE A 500 30.79 -10.12 -15.72
N ASP A 501 29.54 -10.55 -15.66
CA ASP A 501 28.44 -9.97 -16.44
C ASP A 501 27.99 -8.67 -15.77
N GLU A 502 28.29 -7.53 -16.41
CA GLU A 502 27.90 -6.21 -15.92
C GLU A 502 26.37 -6.02 -15.85
N SER A 503 25.56 -6.85 -16.54
CA SER A 503 24.11 -6.82 -16.38
C SER A 503 23.63 -7.29 -15.00
N GLN A 504 24.45 -8.04 -14.28
CA GLN A 504 24.18 -8.52 -12.91
C GLN A 504 24.68 -7.55 -11.83
N LYS A 505 25.26 -6.40 -12.22
CA LYS A 505 25.76 -5.41 -11.27
C LYS A 505 24.61 -4.79 -10.46
N ILE A 506 24.74 -4.85 -9.14
CA ILE A 506 23.79 -4.28 -8.19
C ILE A 506 24.18 -2.82 -7.93
N THR A 507 25.38 -2.60 -7.41
CA THR A 507 25.86 -1.27 -7.01
C THR A 507 27.38 -1.22 -6.95
N GLN A 508 27.93 -0.05 -6.65
CA GLN A 508 29.35 0.15 -6.33
C GLN A 508 29.53 1.23 -5.27
N ALA A 509 30.64 1.15 -4.53
CA ALA A 509 31.06 2.11 -3.52
C ALA A 509 32.59 2.29 -3.54
N SER A 510 33.08 3.30 -2.83
CA SER A 510 34.51 3.58 -2.64
C SER A 510 35.22 2.56 -1.76
N ASP A 511 34.48 1.87 -0.89
CA ASP A 511 35.01 0.95 0.10
C ASP A 511 34.00 -0.16 0.41
N ALA A 512 34.50 -1.27 0.95
CA ALA A 512 33.70 -2.46 1.24
C ALA A 512 32.65 -2.22 2.34
N VAL A 513 32.94 -1.38 3.33
CA VAL A 513 32.00 -1.11 4.45
C VAL A 513 30.78 -0.37 3.91
N SER A 514 30.98 0.71 3.15
CA SER A 514 29.92 1.45 2.47
C SER A 514 29.07 0.54 1.57
N LEU A 515 29.72 -0.36 0.82
CA LEU A 515 29.04 -1.32 -0.05
C LEU A 515 28.11 -2.24 0.77
N MET A 516 28.64 -2.86 1.82
CA MET A 516 27.91 -3.82 2.65
C MET A 516 26.78 -3.15 3.43
N VAL A 517 27.04 -1.99 4.04
CA VAL A 517 26.03 -1.20 4.76
C VAL A 517 24.87 -0.88 3.84
N TRP A 518 25.13 -0.41 2.62
CA TRP A 518 24.06 -0.08 1.69
C TRP A 518 23.28 -1.32 1.21
N CYS A 519 23.96 -2.45 0.97
CA CYS A 519 23.29 -3.68 0.54
C CYS A 519 22.34 -4.21 1.62
N VAL A 520 22.77 -4.19 2.90
CA VAL A 520 21.91 -4.56 4.04
C VAL A 520 20.79 -3.55 4.21
N SER A 521 21.10 -2.24 4.32
CA SER A 521 20.09 -1.21 4.56
C SER A 521 19.02 -1.13 3.47
N SER A 522 19.38 -1.51 2.24
CA SER A 522 18.47 -1.57 1.08
C SER A 522 17.69 -2.88 0.96
N LYS A 523 17.88 -3.83 1.90
CA LYS A 523 17.30 -5.18 1.91
C LYS A 523 17.62 -5.98 0.64
N ILE A 524 18.83 -5.82 0.11
CA ILE A 524 19.32 -6.59 -1.03
C ILE A 524 19.90 -7.92 -0.55
N ILE A 525 20.56 -7.90 0.61
CA ILE A 525 21.08 -9.07 1.31
C ILE A 525 20.64 -9.03 2.77
N ASP A 526 20.65 -10.19 3.40
CA ASP A 526 20.39 -10.42 4.82
C ASP A 526 21.32 -11.49 5.38
N VAL A 527 21.06 -11.94 6.61
CA VAL A 527 21.89 -12.94 7.31
C VAL A 527 21.90 -14.31 6.62
N ASP A 528 20.88 -14.62 5.82
CA ASP A 528 20.75 -15.89 5.09
C ASP A 528 21.44 -15.84 3.71
N SER A 529 21.84 -14.64 3.28
CA SER A 529 22.56 -14.42 2.02
C SER A 529 24.01 -14.88 2.11
N LYS A 530 24.54 -15.41 1.00
CA LYS A 530 25.97 -15.75 0.87
C LYS A 530 26.71 -14.64 0.14
N VAL A 531 27.76 -14.13 0.78
CA VAL A 531 28.64 -13.11 0.20
C VAL A 531 29.94 -13.76 -0.21
N TYR A 532 30.19 -13.81 -1.51
CA TYR A 532 31.45 -14.26 -2.09
C TYR A 532 32.38 -13.08 -2.32
N LEU A 533 33.69 -13.31 -2.24
CA LEU A 533 34.71 -12.30 -2.57
C LEU A 533 35.58 -12.73 -3.75
N ASP A 534 35.70 -11.87 -4.75
CA ASP A 534 36.69 -12.00 -5.81
C ASP A 534 38.09 -11.62 -5.29
N TYR A 535 38.93 -12.63 -5.01
CA TYR A 535 40.22 -12.53 -4.34
C TYR A 535 41.36 -11.93 -5.18
N ASN A 536 41.08 -10.87 -5.93
CA ASN A 536 42.08 -10.28 -6.81
C ASN A 536 42.98 -9.27 -6.09
N TYR A 537 42.47 -8.50 -5.11
CA TYR A 537 43.22 -7.45 -4.43
C TYR A 537 42.61 -7.13 -3.03
N GLY A 538 43.45 -6.98 -1.99
CA GLY A 538 43.06 -6.37 -0.70
C GLY A 538 43.30 -7.22 0.57
N GLU A 539 43.18 -6.57 1.72
CA GLU A 539 43.35 -7.14 3.07
C GLU A 539 42.04 -7.67 3.69
N ILE A 540 40.93 -7.49 2.97
CA ILE A 540 39.60 -7.92 3.39
C ILE A 540 39.40 -9.35 2.90
N SER A 541 38.97 -10.23 3.80
CA SER A 541 38.60 -11.60 3.47
C SER A 541 37.09 -11.75 3.36
N GLU A 542 36.65 -12.83 2.70
CA GLU A 542 35.24 -13.22 2.66
C GLU A 542 34.64 -13.40 4.07
N LEU A 543 35.44 -13.89 5.04
CA LEU A 543 35.01 -14.03 6.43
C LEU A 543 34.67 -12.68 7.06
N ASP A 544 35.46 -11.64 6.78
CA ASP A 544 35.24 -10.29 7.33
C ASP A 544 33.94 -9.69 6.80
N LEU A 545 33.63 -9.89 5.51
CA LEU A 545 32.37 -9.43 4.92
C LEU A 545 31.16 -10.16 5.53
N ASN A 546 31.28 -11.47 5.75
CA ASN A 546 30.21 -12.27 6.33
C ASN A 546 29.99 -11.98 7.83
N ASP A 547 31.06 -11.70 8.58
CA ASP A 547 30.92 -11.27 9.99
C ASP A 547 30.34 -9.85 10.08
N LEU A 548 30.76 -8.92 9.21
CA LEU A 548 30.14 -7.60 9.09
C LEU A 548 28.64 -7.72 8.76
N LEU A 549 28.27 -8.56 7.79
CA LEU A 549 26.88 -8.82 7.42
C LEU A 549 26.03 -9.24 8.63
N LYS A 550 26.50 -10.20 9.43
CA LYS A 550 25.78 -10.66 10.64
C LYS A 550 25.57 -9.51 11.63
N HIS A 551 26.59 -8.69 11.88
CA HIS A 551 26.49 -7.56 12.80
C HIS A 551 25.54 -6.47 12.27
N LEU A 552 25.62 -6.14 10.98
CA LEU A 552 24.70 -5.19 10.35
C LEU A 552 23.25 -5.68 10.44
N CYS A 553 22.97 -6.93 10.10
CA CYS A 553 21.61 -7.47 10.18
C CYS A 553 21.06 -7.51 11.61
N LYS A 554 21.90 -7.79 12.61
CA LYS A 554 21.49 -7.90 14.01
C LYS A 554 21.29 -6.54 14.69
N TYR A 555 22.23 -5.61 14.50
CA TYR A 555 22.28 -4.36 15.26
C TYR A 555 21.85 -3.13 14.46
N PHE A 556 21.89 -3.20 13.12
CA PHE A 556 21.51 -2.13 12.20
C PHE A 556 20.53 -2.65 11.13
N PRO A 557 19.40 -3.27 11.53
CA PRO A 557 18.49 -3.88 10.60
C PRO A 557 17.85 -2.82 9.67
N PRO A 558 17.38 -3.22 8.48
CA PRO A 558 16.83 -2.28 7.51
C PRO A 558 15.56 -1.61 8.02
N VAL A 559 15.50 -0.27 7.90
CA VAL A 559 14.39 0.53 8.43
C VAL A 559 13.21 0.56 7.47
N LYS A 560 12.02 0.21 7.97
CA LYS A 560 10.74 0.48 7.29
C LYS A 560 10.20 1.84 7.76
N VAL A 561 10.36 2.87 6.94
CA VAL A 561 10.01 4.26 7.30
C VAL A 561 8.52 4.42 7.66
N SER A 562 7.63 3.67 7.01
CA SER A 562 6.19 3.69 7.30
C SER A 562 5.85 3.14 8.69
N SER A 563 6.69 2.28 9.27
CA SER A 563 6.49 1.71 10.61
C SER A 563 7.26 2.43 11.72
N LEU A 564 7.87 3.58 11.44
CA LEU A 564 8.59 4.35 12.46
C LEU A 564 7.63 4.83 13.56
N PRO A 565 8.02 4.71 14.86
CA PRO A 565 7.18 5.13 15.97
C PRO A 565 6.83 6.61 15.89
N ARG A 566 5.54 6.92 16.07
CA ARG A 566 5.03 8.29 16.03
C ARG A 566 5.72 9.19 17.06
N ASN A 567 5.96 8.68 18.27
CA ASN A 567 6.57 9.46 19.35
C ASN A 567 8.01 9.86 19.03
N ASP A 568 8.79 8.97 18.40
CA ASP A 568 10.15 9.28 17.96
C ASP A 568 10.15 10.37 16.88
N LEU A 569 9.18 10.30 15.97
CA LEU A 569 8.99 11.30 14.93
C LEU A 569 8.37 12.61 15.44
N LEU A 570 7.92 12.71 16.69
CA LEU A 570 7.50 13.97 17.31
C LEU A 570 8.61 14.58 18.17
N ALA A 571 9.46 13.75 18.77
CA ALA A 571 10.64 14.17 19.51
C ALA A 571 11.77 14.69 18.58
N PRO A 572 12.72 15.49 19.09
CA PRO A 572 13.95 15.80 18.37
C PRO A 572 14.70 14.54 17.92
N GLU A 573 15.39 14.64 16.79
CA GLU A 573 16.27 13.56 16.31
C GLU A 573 17.40 13.32 17.33
N ARG A 574 17.73 12.06 17.57
CA ARG A 574 18.88 11.65 18.39
C ARG A 574 19.51 10.39 17.82
N ILE A 575 20.76 10.10 18.18
CA ILE A 575 21.39 8.83 17.87
C ILE A 575 20.73 7.73 18.72
N ALA A 576 20.41 6.60 18.08
CA ALA A 576 19.80 5.43 18.70
C ALA A 576 20.82 4.29 18.88
N ALA A 577 21.69 4.08 17.90
CA ALA A 577 22.78 3.12 17.97
C ALA A 577 23.99 3.61 17.16
N CYS A 578 25.18 3.20 17.57
CA CYS A 578 26.47 3.54 16.96
C CYS A 578 27.37 2.28 16.89
N LEU A 579 28.06 2.07 15.78
CA LEU A 579 29.01 0.99 15.56
C LEU A 579 30.30 1.56 14.99
N SER A 580 31.39 1.34 15.72
CA SER A 580 32.75 1.64 15.30
C SER A 580 33.36 0.40 14.66
N ILE A 581 33.65 0.48 13.37
CA ILE A 581 34.32 -0.55 12.59
C ILE A 581 35.77 -0.13 12.46
N VAL A 582 36.66 -0.84 13.16
CA VAL A 582 38.06 -0.44 13.32
C VAL A 582 38.97 -1.39 12.55
N ASN A 583 39.90 -0.82 11.78
CA ASN A 583 40.92 -1.52 11.00
C ASN A 583 40.39 -2.53 9.97
N PHE A 584 39.20 -2.27 9.40
CA PHE A 584 38.58 -3.18 8.42
C PHE A 584 39.42 -3.44 7.16
N PRO A 585 39.87 -2.40 6.42
CA PRO A 585 40.76 -2.57 5.27
C PRO A 585 42.25 -2.63 5.66
N THR A 586 42.59 -2.79 6.94
CA THR A 586 43.97 -2.70 7.43
C THR A 586 44.66 -4.06 7.46
N LEU A 587 45.94 -4.10 7.06
CA LEU A 587 46.84 -5.25 7.23
C LEU A 587 46.75 -5.84 8.64
N ARG A 588 46.44 -7.14 8.76
CA ARG A 588 46.21 -7.82 10.04
C ARG A 588 47.40 -7.83 11.01
N GLN A 589 48.60 -7.53 10.51
CA GLN A 589 49.84 -7.47 11.30
C GLN A 589 50.02 -6.14 12.03
N LYS A 590 49.34 -5.05 11.59
CA LYS A 590 49.45 -3.75 12.24
C LYS A 590 48.76 -3.79 13.61
N PRO A 591 49.46 -3.41 14.70
CA PRO A 591 48.92 -3.49 16.05
C PRO A 591 48.24 -2.19 16.52
N THR A 592 48.22 -1.14 15.69
CA THR A 592 47.72 0.21 16.00
C THR A 592 46.38 0.49 15.33
N VAL A 593 45.60 1.42 15.87
CA VAL A 593 44.37 1.92 15.25
C VAL A 593 44.69 2.85 14.09
N GLU A 594 44.38 2.44 12.85
CA GLU A 594 44.75 3.16 11.62
C GLU A 594 43.54 3.62 10.81
N ASN A 595 42.44 2.88 10.89
CA ASN A 595 41.21 3.18 10.17
C ASN A 595 40.01 3.01 11.09
N ILE A 596 39.15 4.01 11.14
CA ILE A 596 37.87 3.96 11.85
C ILE A 596 36.78 4.36 10.88
N SER A 597 35.73 3.54 10.82
CA SER A 597 34.47 3.86 10.17
C SER A 597 33.37 3.81 11.23
N VAL A 598 32.61 4.89 11.37
CA VAL A 598 31.52 4.99 12.36
C VAL A 598 30.19 4.97 11.63
N LEU A 599 29.41 3.94 11.92
CA LEU A 599 28.03 3.76 11.45
C LEU A 599 27.08 4.11 12.59
N TYR A 600 26.10 4.98 12.37
CA TYR A 600 25.08 5.24 13.39
C TYR A 600 23.67 5.39 12.79
N THR A 601 22.67 5.05 13.59
CA THR A 601 21.25 5.22 13.27
C THR A 601 20.59 6.24 14.18
N THR A 602 19.61 6.97 13.65
CA THR A 602 18.86 7.97 14.41
C THR A 602 17.48 7.46 14.83
N SER A 603 16.86 8.13 15.81
CA SER A 603 15.46 7.89 16.22
C SER A 603 14.45 8.12 15.08
N TRP A 604 14.83 8.88 14.05
CA TRP A 604 14.02 9.08 12.84
C TRP A 604 14.29 8.02 11.75
N GLY A 605 15.11 7.01 12.06
CA GLY A 605 15.39 5.88 11.17
C GLY A 605 16.42 6.16 10.08
N GLU A 606 17.15 7.27 10.15
CA GLU A 606 18.25 7.54 9.20
C GLU A 606 19.51 6.78 9.62
N THR A 607 20.31 6.36 8.64
CA THR A 607 21.61 5.71 8.85
C THR A 607 22.71 6.56 8.23
N PHE A 608 23.81 6.76 8.97
CA PHE A 608 24.96 7.55 8.53
C PHE A 608 26.23 6.74 8.66
N LEU A 609 27.12 6.84 7.66
CA LEU A 609 28.44 6.22 7.66
C LEU A 609 29.49 7.31 7.44
N LYS A 610 30.36 7.48 8.44
CA LYS A 610 31.48 8.42 8.42
C LYS A 610 32.79 7.67 8.56
N HIS A 611 33.87 8.22 8.01
CA HIS A 611 35.23 7.66 8.13
C HIS A 611 36.15 8.71 8.74
N GLY A 612 37.07 8.28 9.60
CA GLY A 612 38.06 9.15 10.24
C GLY A 612 38.13 8.93 11.75
N ASN A 613 39.28 9.32 12.33
CA ASN A 613 39.54 9.13 13.77
C ASN A 613 38.78 10.15 14.62
N ASP A 614 38.62 11.38 14.13
CA ASP A 614 37.98 12.48 14.86
C ASP A 614 36.44 12.37 14.89
N VAL A 615 35.87 11.36 14.21
CA VAL A 615 34.41 11.22 14.04
C VAL A 615 33.70 11.00 15.38
N LEU A 616 34.29 10.25 16.29
CA LEU A 616 33.71 10.01 17.62
C LEU A 616 33.80 11.25 18.51
N ASP A 617 34.89 12.00 18.39
CA ASP A 617 35.05 13.29 19.06
C ASP A 617 34.01 14.29 18.55
N ASP A 618 33.69 14.31 17.25
CA ASP A 618 32.63 15.15 16.70
C ASP A 618 31.21 14.79 17.20
N LEU A 619 31.02 13.54 17.67
CA LEU A 619 29.73 12.99 18.11
C LEU A 619 29.63 12.84 19.63
N TRP A 620 30.59 13.38 20.40
CA TRP A 620 30.69 13.14 21.84
C TRP A 620 29.40 13.49 22.59
N TYR A 621 28.73 14.58 22.23
CA TYR A 621 27.53 15.06 22.90
C TYR A 621 26.36 14.10 22.65
N GLU A 622 26.12 13.75 21.38
CA GLU A 622 25.06 12.85 20.96
C GLU A 622 25.24 11.41 21.46
N LEU A 623 26.47 11.02 21.82
CA LEU A 623 26.78 9.70 22.35
C LEU A 623 26.79 9.63 23.89
N ARG A 624 26.88 10.78 24.60
CA ARG A 624 27.09 10.80 26.06
C ARG A 624 26.09 11.63 26.86
N GLU A 625 25.63 12.74 26.31
CA GLU A 625 24.86 13.75 27.07
C GLU A 625 23.36 13.71 26.76
N VAL A 626 22.92 12.75 25.93
CA VAL A 626 21.52 12.58 25.55
C VAL A 626 20.84 11.50 26.38
N THR A 627 19.52 11.60 26.52
CA THR A 627 18.69 10.57 27.15
C THR A 627 17.54 10.16 26.22
N PRO A 628 17.33 8.85 25.98
CA PRO A 628 18.16 7.73 26.43
C PRO A 628 19.52 7.68 25.70
N LEU A 629 20.53 7.13 26.36
CA LEU A 629 21.85 6.90 25.78
C LEU A 629 21.77 5.92 24.59
N PRO A 630 22.52 6.17 23.50
CA PRO A 630 22.59 5.24 22.38
C PRO A 630 23.36 3.97 22.77
N LYS A 631 23.04 2.86 22.09
CA LYS A 631 23.84 1.63 22.19
C LYS A 631 25.07 1.76 21.30
N CYS A 632 26.25 1.63 21.88
CA CYS A 632 27.52 1.74 21.16
C CYS A 632 28.19 0.37 21.05
N TYR A 633 28.64 0.04 19.84
CA TYR A 633 29.28 -1.22 19.49
C TYR A 633 30.65 -0.99 18.86
N VAL A 634 31.57 -1.92 19.03
CA VAL A 634 32.85 -1.90 18.31
C VAL A 634 33.12 -3.27 17.70
N MET A 635 33.59 -3.29 16.45
CA MET A 635 34.10 -4.49 15.81
C MET A 635 35.50 -4.24 15.23
N VAL A 636 36.35 -5.25 15.38
CA VAL A 636 37.67 -5.33 14.74
C VAL A 636 37.70 -6.68 14.01
N PRO A 637 38.11 -6.74 12.72
CA PRO A 637 38.27 -8.00 12.01
C PRO A 637 39.12 -9.02 12.79
N ARG A 638 38.83 -10.31 12.60
CA ARG A 638 39.59 -11.37 13.26
C ARG A 638 41.05 -11.35 12.83
N GLY A 639 41.95 -11.46 13.81
CA GLY A 639 43.38 -11.48 13.56
C GLY A 639 44.20 -11.47 14.84
N ASN A 640 45.49 -11.72 14.72
CA ASN A 640 46.39 -11.88 15.87
C ASN A 640 46.51 -10.62 16.75
N GLN A 641 46.21 -9.44 16.21
CA GLN A 641 46.26 -8.16 16.93
C GLN A 641 44.89 -7.66 17.42
N GLN A 642 43.80 -8.42 17.21
CA GLN A 642 42.42 -7.97 17.46
C GLN A 642 42.22 -7.44 18.90
N SER A 643 42.61 -8.22 19.92
CA SER A 643 42.44 -7.80 21.33
C SER A 643 43.25 -6.56 21.69
N ARG A 644 44.42 -6.38 21.09
CA ARG A 644 45.28 -5.19 21.31
C ARG A 644 44.65 -3.94 20.70
N ILE A 645 44.18 -4.05 19.46
CA ILE A 645 43.51 -2.95 18.75
C ILE A 645 42.23 -2.53 19.49
N ILE A 646 41.44 -3.51 19.97
CA ILE A 646 40.25 -3.23 20.79
C ILE A 646 40.65 -2.48 22.07
N GLY A 647 41.67 -2.95 22.79
CA GLY A 647 42.16 -2.27 24.00
C GLY A 647 42.59 -0.83 23.74
N GLU A 648 43.42 -0.61 22.72
CA GLU A 648 43.88 0.73 22.31
C GLU A 648 42.70 1.64 21.93
N PHE A 649 41.73 1.12 21.18
CA PHE A 649 40.55 1.89 20.78
C PHE A 649 39.68 2.26 21.98
N LEU A 650 39.44 1.34 22.92
CA LEU A 650 38.62 1.60 24.11
C LEU A 650 39.30 2.58 25.08
N GLU A 651 40.62 2.49 25.26
CA GLU A 651 41.37 3.43 26.10
C GLU A 651 41.38 4.85 25.51
N ALA A 652 41.37 4.97 24.18
CA ALA A 652 41.37 6.26 23.50
C ALA A 652 39.98 6.94 23.48
N ASN A 653 38.89 6.21 23.73
CA ASN A 653 37.53 6.71 23.59
C ASN A 653 36.74 6.55 24.90
N ASP A 654 36.31 7.66 25.50
CA ASP A 654 35.51 7.68 26.72
C ASP A 654 34.01 7.44 26.44
N ILE A 655 33.71 6.32 25.76
CA ILE A 655 32.38 5.84 25.38
C ILE A 655 32.28 4.35 25.75
N ASP A 656 31.16 3.94 26.36
CA ASP A 656 30.93 2.54 26.72
C ASP A 656 30.52 1.72 25.49
N PHE A 657 31.43 0.87 24.99
CA PHE A 657 31.23 0.05 23.79
C PHE A 657 31.05 -1.44 24.12
N GLU A 658 30.01 -2.07 23.56
CA GLU A 658 29.89 -3.53 23.50
C GLU A 658 30.76 -4.06 22.34
N VAL A 659 31.70 -4.96 22.67
CA VAL A 659 32.60 -5.57 21.68
C VAL A 659 31.89 -6.70 20.92
N LEU A 660 31.92 -6.62 19.59
CA LEU A 660 31.39 -7.64 18.67
C LEU A 660 32.54 -8.49 18.11
N TYR A 661 32.41 -9.82 18.20
CA TYR A 661 33.43 -10.83 17.84
C TYR A 661 33.06 -11.71 16.64
#